data_AF-A0A2W0B9R6-F1
#
_entry.id   AF-A0A2W0B9R6-F1
#
_cell.length_a   1.000
_cell.length_b   1.000
_cell.length_c   1.000
_cell.angle_alpha   90.00
_cell.angle_beta   90.00
_cell.angle_gamma   90.00
#
_symmetry.space_group_name_H-M   'P 1'
#
loop_
_entity.id
_entity.type
_entity.pdbx_description
1 polymer ?
#
loop_
_entity_poly.entity_id
_entity_poly.type
_entity_poly.pdbx_seq_one_letter_code
_entity_poly.pdbx_strand_id
1 'polypeptide(L)'
;MGDNARALVTYKKLTRVAPPKLGQVLRFAQVAERNGSRREAIEAYSSAVNGFLQERRENEALSAMRRMVALDPEPRNIRRLAELASKLNDRQTAGEALLRMGIEEESQGRSAFQWFERAHHQDPENPNIAFQFGKALLDKKEIERALQILGTAAAGQSSLPEHRKAYGIALLEAHRPKEATPVLWALFLKTPARLDEMGALLGELLSQQHYKEALDLARKIDTQQQRLGTRKEFSAFLLDITESHPPDADFLVYLSELFNATNREHDYCDALIQLFQLRYAAGDFNRAADALDRATDADPYLEGAERRLELLRGKIDSNRYRNIAGRLQKAGAEPVMDETQEPEQEGKALVEAEGEPTVLEDLMLQTEIFMQYSMRSKALERLERIQKLFPQEEKKNEKLRQLYVSAGIVPKYGESSSEADVTAEPTVESISAPAGSAPVSGAEDSIDNFARVTEITRNIYRQSNVKGVLFAAVNDVGRHWNASRCVAGLCSPGKPPSAALEYCAPGVKQSDVMAIVRLIGVLQNVAVQHGSVVIEDAAQAPELRAIDQHLKTLDLKSVLACPLTDGDQHVGILILEQTNKRRAWRSTDVVVLKTIADQMVLAVNNVKLRNLMKTLAVTDEKSGLLKRASYIDVMMAEVKRSLQQTVPMTLMLLNFGKVSALSREAGEGALEGLMQSLGQSIAANIRQTDIAIRYDRTTIALILGDTKDTNSLFVIDKFRKVIAGVKVPGTENPVTMTVGIAGAVIQKEYDPVDIVTEVINRAEQALEVAHSKGPNSAHAMAPIVESAEVA
;
A
#
# COMPACT_ATOMS: atom_id res chain seq x y z
N MET A 1 -38.67 14.23 47.25
CA MET A 1 -39.23 15.08 46.17
C MET A 1 -40.43 15.91 46.67
N GLY A 2 -41.42 15.33 47.35
CA GLY A 2 -42.63 16.04 47.81
C GLY A 2 -42.41 17.23 48.77
N ASP A 3 -41.47 17.14 49.71
CA ASP A 3 -41.23 18.21 50.69
C ASP A 3 -40.50 19.44 50.11
N ASN A 4 -39.64 19.25 49.10
CA ASN A 4 -38.93 20.36 48.44
C ASN A 4 -39.90 21.23 47.64
N ALA A 5 -40.85 20.62 46.92
CA ALA A 5 -41.88 21.35 46.18
C ALA A 5 -42.78 22.17 47.12
N ARG A 6 -43.15 21.60 48.28
CA ARG A 6 -43.90 22.33 49.33
C ARG A 6 -43.10 23.51 49.90
N ALA A 7 -41.80 23.33 50.13
CA ALA A 7 -40.91 24.38 50.61
C ALA A 7 -40.79 25.55 49.60
N LEU A 8 -40.71 25.28 48.29
CA LEU A 8 -40.67 26.32 47.25
C LEU A 8 -41.97 27.15 47.21
N VAL A 9 -43.12 26.49 47.26
CA VAL A 9 -44.43 27.16 47.29
C VAL A 9 -44.59 28.01 48.54
N THR A 10 -44.12 27.49 49.69
CA THR A 10 -44.18 28.21 50.98
C THR A 10 -43.30 29.45 50.95
N TYR A 11 -42.10 29.35 50.38
CA TYR A 11 -41.20 30.49 50.21
C TYR A 11 -41.82 31.58 49.33
N LYS A 12 -42.40 31.22 48.17
CA LYS A 12 -43.07 32.17 47.26
C LYS A 12 -44.29 32.87 47.89
N LYS A 13 -44.94 32.23 48.88
CA LYS A 13 -46.00 32.86 49.68
C LYS A 13 -45.42 33.85 50.70
N LEU A 14 -44.33 33.48 51.37
CA LEU A 14 -43.65 34.33 52.36
C LEU A 14 -43.08 35.62 51.76
N THR A 15 -42.53 35.56 50.53
CA THR A 15 -42.00 36.75 49.84
C THR A 15 -43.07 37.79 49.50
N ARG A 16 -44.35 37.42 49.46
CA ARG A 16 -45.47 38.37 49.27
C ARG A 16 -45.85 39.13 50.54
N VAL A 17 -45.45 38.64 51.71
CA VAL A 17 -45.80 39.21 53.01
C VAL A 17 -44.69 40.12 53.54
N ALA A 18 -43.43 39.74 53.34
CA ALA A 18 -42.28 40.53 53.76
C ALA A 18 -41.07 40.27 52.84
N PRO A 19 -40.16 41.25 52.67
CA PRO A 19 -38.91 41.02 51.95
C PRO A 19 -38.10 39.92 52.66
N PRO A 20 -37.64 38.87 51.94
CA PRO A 20 -36.94 37.75 52.55
C PRO A 20 -35.57 38.19 53.08
N LYS A 21 -35.18 37.66 54.25
CA LYS A 21 -33.82 37.83 54.76
C LYS A 21 -32.81 37.11 53.84
N LEU A 22 -31.58 37.61 53.74
CA LEU A 22 -30.55 37.02 52.86
C LEU A 22 -30.33 35.51 53.09
N GLY A 23 -30.31 35.07 54.36
CA GLY A 23 -30.20 33.63 54.68
C GLY A 23 -31.40 32.79 54.23
N GLN A 24 -32.60 33.39 54.11
CA GLN A 24 -33.78 32.72 53.55
C GLN A 24 -33.69 32.61 52.02
N VAL A 25 -33.16 33.64 51.35
CA VAL A 25 -32.88 33.61 49.90
C VAL A 25 -31.89 32.51 49.55
N LEU A 26 -30.79 32.38 50.32
CA LEU A 26 -29.80 31.33 50.11
C LEU A 26 -30.38 29.91 50.30
N ARG A 27 -31.19 29.70 51.35
CA ARG A 27 -31.86 28.41 51.58
C ARG A 27 -32.86 28.08 50.47
N PHE A 28 -33.59 29.08 49.97
CA PHE A 28 -34.47 28.90 48.82
C PHE A 28 -33.69 28.47 47.58
N ALA A 29 -32.55 29.12 47.30
CA ALA A 29 -31.69 28.75 46.16
C ALA A 29 -31.22 27.28 46.24
N GLN A 30 -30.80 26.80 47.42
CA GLN A 30 -30.39 25.41 47.64
C GLN A 30 -31.55 24.40 47.46
N VAL A 31 -32.76 24.76 47.90
CA VAL A 31 -33.95 23.92 47.71
C VAL A 31 -34.39 23.89 46.25
N ALA A 32 -34.32 25.03 45.56
CA ALA A 32 -34.61 25.14 44.13
C ALA A 32 -33.62 24.30 43.29
N GLU A 33 -32.34 24.32 43.65
CA GLU A 33 -31.31 23.46 43.05
C GLU A 33 -31.64 21.97 43.23
N ARG A 34 -31.93 21.53 44.46
CA ARG A 34 -32.30 20.12 44.75
C ARG A 34 -33.59 19.65 44.10
N ASN A 35 -34.49 20.59 43.76
CA ASN A 35 -35.75 20.31 43.08
C ASN A 35 -35.64 20.36 41.55
N GLY A 36 -34.44 20.57 41.00
CA GLY A 36 -34.19 20.64 39.55
C GLY A 36 -34.65 21.94 38.88
N SER A 37 -35.09 22.94 39.64
CA SER A 37 -35.57 24.23 39.13
C SER A 37 -34.40 25.19 38.88
N ARG A 38 -33.58 24.88 37.85
CA ARG A 38 -32.30 25.54 37.55
C ARG A 38 -32.38 27.06 37.43
N ARG A 39 -33.37 27.58 36.70
CA ARG A 39 -33.53 29.04 36.48
C ARG A 39 -33.83 29.80 37.78
N GLU A 40 -34.77 29.27 38.59
CA GLU A 40 -35.12 29.89 39.88
C GLU A 40 -33.94 29.84 40.87
N ALA A 41 -33.15 28.76 40.83
CA ALA A 41 -31.95 28.64 41.65
C ALA A 41 -30.87 29.69 41.28
N ILE A 42 -30.60 29.89 39.99
CA ILE A 42 -29.61 30.88 39.51
C ILE A 42 -30.02 32.30 39.90
N GLU A 43 -31.28 32.67 39.67
CA GLU A 43 -31.81 34.00 40.05
C GLU A 43 -31.71 34.23 41.56
N ALA A 44 -32.07 33.23 42.36
CA ALA A 44 -31.97 33.30 43.82
C ALA A 44 -30.52 33.38 44.32
N TYR A 45 -29.60 32.61 43.72
CA TYR A 45 -28.18 32.70 44.04
C TYR A 45 -27.59 34.06 43.67
N SER A 46 -27.93 34.61 42.50
CA SER A 46 -27.50 35.94 42.07
C SER A 46 -27.99 37.03 43.04
N SER A 47 -29.26 36.96 43.46
CA SER A 47 -29.82 37.86 44.48
C SER A 47 -29.10 37.73 45.83
N ALA A 48 -28.78 36.51 46.26
CA ALA A 48 -28.06 36.26 47.50
C ALA A 48 -26.63 36.83 47.45
N VAL A 49 -25.89 36.60 46.35
CA VAL A 49 -24.53 37.11 46.15
C VAL A 49 -24.50 38.64 46.26
N ASN A 50 -25.38 39.35 45.52
CA ASN A 50 -25.40 40.81 45.55
C ASN A 50 -25.76 41.36 46.94
N GLY A 51 -26.72 40.73 47.64
CA GLY A 51 -27.10 41.12 48.99
C GLY A 51 -25.99 40.89 50.02
N PHE A 52 -25.28 39.76 49.96
CA PHE A 52 -24.15 39.50 50.85
C PHE A 52 -22.98 40.45 50.60
N LEU A 53 -22.73 40.84 49.35
CA LEU A 53 -21.69 41.84 49.03
C LEU A 53 -22.05 43.24 49.58
N GLN A 54 -23.32 43.63 49.55
CA GLN A 54 -23.78 44.90 50.15
C GLN A 54 -23.60 44.91 51.68
N GLU A 55 -23.86 43.77 52.35
CA GLU A 55 -23.64 43.61 53.79
C GLU A 55 -22.16 43.35 54.17
N ARG A 56 -21.22 43.39 53.22
CA ARG A 56 -19.80 43.02 53.40
C ARG A 56 -19.58 41.60 53.95
N ARG A 57 -20.52 40.67 53.71
CA ARG A 57 -20.46 39.25 54.08
C ARG A 57 -19.85 38.43 52.95
N GLU A 58 -18.59 38.71 52.65
CA GLU A 58 -17.91 38.24 51.44
C GLU A 58 -17.74 36.71 51.37
N ASN A 59 -17.54 36.02 52.51
CA ASN A 59 -17.42 34.56 52.56
C ASN A 59 -18.73 33.85 52.15
N GLU A 60 -19.87 34.38 52.58
CA GLU A 60 -21.18 33.84 52.21
C GLU A 60 -21.49 34.14 50.74
N ALA A 61 -21.14 35.34 50.27
CA ALA A 61 -21.21 35.69 48.85
C ALA A 61 -20.39 34.73 48.00
N LEU A 62 -19.15 34.40 48.41
CA LEU A 62 -18.28 33.46 47.70
C LEU A 62 -18.90 32.06 47.62
N SER A 63 -19.45 31.57 48.75
CA SER A 63 -20.11 30.25 48.79
C SER A 63 -21.32 30.16 47.85
N ALA A 64 -22.15 31.21 47.82
CA ALA A 64 -23.29 31.31 46.92
C ALA A 64 -22.85 31.41 45.46
N MET A 65 -21.76 32.14 45.21
CA MET A 65 -21.19 32.33 43.87
C MET A 65 -20.61 31.03 43.30
N ARG A 66 -19.94 30.21 44.11
CA ARG A 66 -19.46 28.88 43.67
C ARG A 66 -20.62 28.00 43.19
N ARG A 67 -21.74 27.98 43.91
CA ARG A 67 -22.94 27.22 43.53
C ARG A 67 -23.60 27.79 42.27
N MET A 68 -23.66 29.11 42.16
CA MET A 68 -24.18 29.79 40.97
C MET A 68 -23.38 29.41 39.72
N VAL A 69 -22.05 29.48 39.77
CA VAL A 69 -21.17 29.13 38.63
C VAL A 69 -21.24 27.64 38.29
N ALA A 70 -21.44 26.77 39.29
CA ALA A 70 -21.67 25.34 39.03
C ALA A 70 -22.98 25.08 38.26
N LEU A 71 -24.00 25.91 38.47
CA LEU A 71 -25.28 25.82 37.76
C LEU A 71 -25.29 26.59 36.44
N ASP A 72 -24.50 27.64 36.31
CA ASP A 72 -24.44 28.50 35.13
C ASP A 72 -23.00 28.97 34.88
N PRO A 73 -22.20 28.17 34.14
CA PRO A 73 -20.80 28.45 33.87
C PRO A 73 -20.62 29.50 32.78
N GLU A 74 -21.30 30.64 32.89
CA GLU A 74 -21.15 31.76 31.97
C GLU A 74 -19.82 32.51 32.25
N PRO A 75 -19.06 32.95 31.24
CA PRO A 75 -17.76 33.61 31.42
C PRO A 75 -17.80 34.82 32.37
N ARG A 76 -18.91 35.59 32.33
CA ARG A 76 -19.12 36.72 33.25
C ARG A 76 -19.18 36.29 34.71
N ASN A 77 -19.85 35.17 34.98
CA ASN A 77 -20.02 34.64 36.34
C ASN A 77 -18.71 34.02 36.85
N ILE A 78 -17.98 33.29 35.99
CA ILE A 78 -16.67 32.72 36.31
C ILE A 78 -15.66 33.84 36.64
N ARG A 79 -15.63 34.92 35.84
CA ARG A 79 -14.76 36.07 36.12
C ARG A 79 -15.07 36.73 37.46
N ARG A 80 -16.36 36.96 37.76
CA ARG A 80 -16.75 37.52 39.07
C ARG A 80 -16.37 36.60 40.23
N LEU A 81 -16.50 35.28 40.06
CA LEU A 81 -16.05 34.30 41.05
C LEU A 81 -14.54 34.40 41.28
N ALA A 82 -13.74 34.47 40.21
CA ALA A 82 -12.28 34.60 40.29
C ALA A 82 -11.84 35.87 41.03
N GLU A 83 -12.45 37.01 40.70
CA GLU A 83 -12.15 38.31 41.32
C GLU A 83 -12.52 38.31 42.82
N LEU A 84 -13.68 37.74 43.18
CA LEU A 84 -14.12 37.64 44.57
C LEU A 84 -13.24 36.68 45.38
N ALA A 85 -12.92 35.51 44.82
CA ALA A 85 -12.05 34.53 45.45
C ALA A 85 -10.63 35.08 45.68
N SER A 86 -10.08 35.81 44.70
CA SER A 86 -8.75 36.43 44.81
C SER A 86 -8.71 37.50 45.91
N LYS A 87 -9.76 38.33 46.05
CA LYS A 87 -9.88 39.30 47.15
C LYS A 87 -9.90 38.65 48.53
N LEU A 88 -10.53 37.49 48.62
CA LEU A 88 -10.64 36.70 49.85
C LEU A 88 -9.42 35.80 50.12
N ASN A 89 -8.38 35.88 49.28
CA ASN A 89 -7.18 35.05 49.36
C ASN A 89 -7.48 33.53 49.29
N ASP A 90 -8.60 33.17 48.66
CA ASP A 90 -8.98 31.79 48.37
C ASP A 90 -8.32 31.35 47.06
N ARG A 91 -7.07 30.91 47.21
CA ARG A 91 -6.15 30.60 46.11
C ARG A 91 -6.69 29.52 45.17
N GLN A 92 -7.24 28.45 45.72
CA GLN A 92 -7.72 27.30 44.94
C GLN A 92 -8.89 27.70 44.02
N THR A 93 -9.92 28.34 44.59
CA THR A 93 -11.09 28.75 43.79
C THR A 93 -10.74 29.82 42.77
N ALA A 94 -9.86 30.77 43.15
CA ALA A 94 -9.39 31.81 42.23
C ALA A 94 -8.60 31.22 41.06
N GLY A 95 -7.66 30.30 41.34
CA GLY A 95 -6.85 29.61 40.35
C GLY A 95 -7.70 28.79 39.37
N GLU A 96 -8.62 27.96 39.88
CA GLU A 96 -9.52 27.14 39.05
C GLU A 96 -10.45 27.98 38.17
N ALA A 97 -11.00 29.08 38.69
CA ALA A 97 -11.87 29.96 37.92
C ALA A 97 -11.09 30.68 36.80
N LEU A 98 -9.88 31.15 37.07
CA LEU A 98 -9.00 31.76 36.06
C LEU A 98 -8.55 30.75 35.00
N LEU A 99 -8.27 29.50 35.39
CA LEU A 99 -7.95 28.42 34.45
C LEU A 99 -9.10 28.19 33.46
N ARG A 100 -10.35 28.10 33.96
CA ARG A 100 -11.53 27.94 33.10
C ARG A 100 -11.71 29.10 32.13
N MET A 101 -11.45 30.33 32.58
CA MET A 101 -11.47 31.50 31.69
C MET A 101 -10.42 31.39 30.58
N GLY A 102 -9.21 30.94 30.90
CA GLY A 102 -8.16 30.73 29.90
C GLY A 102 -8.55 29.70 28.84
N ILE A 103 -9.08 28.54 29.27
CA ILE A 103 -9.52 27.47 28.35
C ILE A 103 -10.65 27.97 27.42
N GLU A 104 -11.60 28.75 27.95
CA GLU A 104 -12.68 29.33 27.16
C GLU A 104 -12.15 30.30 26.10
N GLU A 105 -11.21 31.19 26.46
CA GLU A 105 -10.62 32.13 25.49
C GLU A 105 -9.79 31.41 24.42
N GLU A 106 -9.05 30.36 24.80
CA GLU A 106 -8.31 29.50 23.84
C GLU A 106 -9.28 28.82 22.86
N SER A 107 -10.43 28.33 23.34
CA SER A 107 -11.46 27.73 22.49
C SER A 107 -12.07 28.72 21.49
N GLN A 108 -12.03 30.01 21.80
CA GLN A 108 -12.48 31.10 20.93
C GLN A 108 -11.34 31.66 20.05
N GLY A 109 -10.16 31.02 20.05
CA GLY A 109 -9.00 31.42 19.26
C GLY A 109 -8.32 32.71 19.74
N ARG A 110 -8.57 33.14 20.98
CA ARG A 110 -7.97 34.33 21.58
C ARG A 110 -6.81 33.97 22.50
N SER A 111 -5.96 34.95 22.80
CA SER A 111 -4.80 34.75 23.67
C SER A 111 -5.21 34.46 25.12
N ALA A 112 -5.06 33.21 25.56
CA ALA A 112 -5.32 32.76 26.93
C ALA A 112 -4.16 33.00 27.92
N PHE A 113 -2.99 33.41 27.44
CA PHE A 113 -1.75 33.51 28.24
C PHE A 113 -1.91 34.27 29.56
N GLN A 114 -2.53 35.46 29.53
CA GLN A 114 -2.70 36.30 30.72
C GLN A 114 -3.56 35.64 31.80
N TRP A 115 -4.52 34.80 31.39
CA TRP A 115 -5.38 34.08 32.32
C TRP A 115 -4.62 32.96 33.01
N PHE A 116 -3.82 32.20 32.25
CA PHE A 116 -2.99 31.14 32.81
C PHE A 116 -1.87 31.66 33.72
N GLU A 117 -1.23 32.78 33.36
CA GLU A 117 -0.22 33.42 34.20
C GLU A 117 -0.82 33.88 35.54
N ARG A 118 -1.99 34.52 35.51
CA ARG A 118 -2.69 34.93 36.72
C ARG A 118 -3.16 33.72 37.54
N ALA A 119 -3.65 32.67 36.89
CA ALA A 119 -4.05 31.44 37.57
C ALA A 119 -2.87 30.82 38.32
N HIS A 120 -1.71 30.72 37.67
CA HIS A 120 -0.49 30.17 38.27
C HIS A 120 0.02 31.02 39.42
N HIS A 121 -0.06 32.36 39.33
CA HIS A 121 0.29 33.23 40.46
C HIS A 121 -0.64 33.05 41.68
N GLN A 122 -1.91 32.70 41.47
CA GLN A 122 -2.84 32.44 42.58
C GLN A 122 -2.60 31.08 43.22
N ASP A 123 -2.43 30.04 42.41
CA ASP A 123 -2.27 28.65 42.87
C ASP A 123 -1.15 27.92 42.10
N PRO A 124 0.12 28.12 42.50
CA PRO A 124 1.27 27.50 41.84
C PRO A 124 1.37 25.98 42.03
N GLU A 125 0.76 25.43 43.08
CA GLU A 125 0.85 24.00 43.43
C GLU A 125 -0.08 23.13 42.58
N ASN A 126 -1.02 23.74 41.86
CA ASN A 126 -1.98 23.01 41.04
C ASN A 126 -1.36 22.54 39.72
N PRO A 127 -1.27 21.21 39.49
CA PRO A 127 -0.58 20.66 38.33
C PRO A 127 -1.31 20.96 37.01
N ASN A 128 -2.65 21.10 37.01
CA ASN A 128 -3.40 21.43 35.78
C ASN A 128 -3.17 22.88 35.35
N ILE A 129 -3.02 23.79 36.32
CA ILE A 129 -2.71 25.19 36.05
C ILE A 129 -1.28 25.31 35.52
N ALA A 130 -0.33 24.64 36.17
CA ALA A 130 1.06 24.57 35.72
C ALA A 130 1.17 23.96 34.30
N PHE A 131 0.40 22.92 34.00
CA PHE A 131 0.33 22.32 32.66
C PHE A 131 -0.13 23.32 31.58
N GLN A 132 -1.30 23.96 31.76
CA GLN A 132 -1.83 24.90 30.77
C GLN A 132 -0.96 26.15 30.62
N PHE A 133 -0.42 26.66 31.73
CA PHE A 133 0.50 27.79 31.69
C PHE A 133 1.82 27.43 31.00
N GLY A 134 2.37 26.26 31.31
CA GLY A 134 3.57 25.73 30.66
C GLY A 134 3.39 25.56 29.15
N LYS A 135 2.25 25.01 28.69
CA LYS A 135 1.92 24.92 27.27
C LYS A 135 1.87 26.31 26.61
N ALA A 136 1.19 27.27 27.23
CA ALA A 136 1.11 28.64 26.72
C ALA A 136 2.49 29.36 26.68
N LEU A 137 3.44 28.96 27.54
CA LEU A 137 4.83 29.44 27.49
C LEU A 137 5.62 28.82 26.32
N LEU A 138 5.41 27.53 26.01
CA LEU A 138 5.99 26.88 24.82
C LEU A 138 5.51 27.55 23.54
N ASP A 139 4.20 27.86 23.43
CA ASP A 139 3.64 28.57 22.28
C ASP A 139 4.30 29.95 22.07
N LYS A 140 4.73 30.60 23.16
CA LYS A 140 5.49 31.85 23.14
C LYS A 140 7.00 31.69 22.94
N LYS A 141 7.50 30.46 22.84
CA LYS A 141 8.93 30.12 22.78
C LYS A 141 9.74 30.52 24.03
N GLU A 142 9.08 30.62 25.19
CA GLU A 142 9.74 30.81 26.50
C GLU A 142 10.13 29.44 27.12
N ILE A 143 11.02 28.71 26.45
CA ILE A 143 11.28 27.27 26.69
C ILE A 143 11.78 26.99 28.12
N GLU A 144 12.79 27.70 28.61
CA GLU A 144 13.37 27.47 29.95
C GLU A 144 12.36 27.72 31.09
N ARG A 145 11.52 28.76 30.93
CA ARG A 145 10.45 29.05 31.88
C ARG A 145 9.37 27.97 31.81
N ALA A 146 9.02 27.53 30.60
CA ALA A 146 8.08 26.43 30.41
C ALA A 146 8.57 25.13 31.07
N LEU A 147 9.86 24.79 30.94
CA LEU A 147 10.47 23.62 31.58
C LEU A 147 10.36 23.66 33.10
N GLN A 148 10.66 24.81 33.71
CA GLN A 148 10.56 24.97 35.15
C GLN A 148 9.13 24.73 35.66
N ILE A 149 8.14 25.27 34.96
CA ILE A 149 6.72 25.15 35.33
C ILE A 149 6.18 23.74 35.02
N LEU A 150 6.47 23.17 33.86
CA LEU A 150 6.01 21.83 33.49
C LEU A 150 6.67 20.73 34.33
N GLY A 151 7.92 20.95 34.77
CA GLY A 151 8.63 20.02 35.64
C GLY A 151 7.93 19.81 36.99
N THR A 152 7.35 20.87 37.58
CA THR A 152 6.58 20.73 38.84
C THR A 152 5.29 19.93 38.62
N ALA A 153 4.60 20.14 37.50
CA ALA A 153 3.40 19.39 37.13
C ALA A 153 3.69 17.91 36.82
N ALA A 154 4.86 17.60 36.27
CA ALA A 154 5.28 16.25 35.89
C ALA A 154 5.79 15.42 37.08
N ALA A 155 6.41 16.05 38.09
CA ALA A 155 7.07 15.39 39.23
C ALA A 155 6.10 14.75 40.24
N GLY A 156 4.82 15.13 40.26
CA GLY A 156 3.83 14.61 41.21
C GLY A 156 3.54 13.11 41.07
N GLN A 157 3.34 12.41 42.20
CA GLN A 157 2.94 10.99 42.21
C GLN A 157 1.61 10.74 41.47
N SER A 158 0.69 11.71 41.52
CA SER A 158 -0.61 11.69 40.81
C SER A 158 -0.57 12.42 39.46
N SER A 159 0.62 12.69 38.90
CA SER A 159 0.74 13.41 37.63
C SER A 159 0.11 12.62 36.47
N LEU A 160 -0.73 13.30 35.70
CA LEU A 160 -1.40 12.73 34.53
C LEU A 160 -0.39 12.44 33.41
N PRO A 161 -0.64 11.42 32.56
CA PRO A 161 0.23 11.14 31.41
C PRO A 161 0.44 12.35 30.49
N GLU A 162 -0.59 13.19 30.33
CA GLU A 162 -0.55 14.41 29.52
C GLU A 162 0.46 15.44 30.05
N HIS A 163 0.57 15.59 31.38
CA HIS A 163 1.53 16.52 32.00
C HIS A 163 2.97 16.06 31.77
N ARG A 164 3.22 14.75 31.94
CA ARG A 164 4.53 14.16 31.68
C ARG A 164 4.91 14.24 30.20
N LYS A 165 3.93 14.09 29.31
CA LYS A 165 4.11 14.23 27.87
C LYS A 165 4.52 15.67 27.51
N ALA A 166 3.79 16.68 27.98
CA ALA A 166 4.13 18.07 27.72
C ALA A 166 5.51 18.43 28.27
N TYR A 167 5.89 17.94 29.46
CA TYR A 167 7.24 18.12 29.99
C TYR A 167 8.31 17.45 29.11
N GLY A 168 8.04 16.22 28.63
CA GLY A 168 8.94 15.52 27.70
C GLY A 168 9.12 16.25 26.37
N ILE A 169 8.05 16.82 25.80
CA ILE A 169 8.11 17.63 24.57
C ILE A 169 8.89 18.93 24.82
N ALA A 170 8.64 19.60 25.94
CA ALA A 170 9.39 20.80 26.32
C ALA A 170 10.90 20.52 26.44
N LEU A 171 11.29 19.35 26.95
CA LEU A 171 12.70 18.94 27.01
C LEU A 171 13.31 18.71 25.62
N LEU A 172 12.53 18.21 24.66
CA LEU A 172 12.97 18.08 23.26
C LEU A 172 13.14 19.46 22.60
N GLU A 173 12.18 20.37 22.78
CA GLU A 173 12.29 21.75 22.27
C GLU A 173 13.46 22.51 22.91
N ALA A 174 13.82 22.18 24.14
CA ALA A 174 14.99 22.72 24.82
C ALA A 174 16.32 22.06 24.38
N HIS A 175 16.31 21.18 23.39
CA HIS A 175 17.49 20.43 22.94
C HIS A 175 18.14 19.60 24.07
N ARG A 176 17.34 19.05 25.00
CA ARG A 176 17.80 18.21 26.13
C ARG A 176 17.29 16.76 26.03
N PRO A 177 17.65 16.02 24.95
CA PRO A 177 17.07 14.71 24.69
C PRO A 177 17.44 13.64 25.74
N LYS A 178 18.60 13.75 26.39
CA LYS A 178 19.03 12.80 27.44
C LYS A 178 18.11 12.82 28.66
N GLU A 179 17.59 14.00 29.01
CA GLU A 179 16.64 14.17 30.10
C GLU A 179 15.21 13.81 29.67
N ALA A 180 14.87 14.06 28.40
CA ALA A 180 13.58 13.67 27.82
C ALA A 180 13.42 12.14 27.76
N THR A 181 14.52 11.41 27.53
CA THR A 181 14.54 9.96 27.31
C THR A 181 13.81 9.16 28.40
N PRO A 182 14.14 9.25 29.70
CA PRO A 182 13.45 8.49 30.74
C PRO A 182 11.96 8.86 30.87
N VAL A 183 11.60 10.13 30.62
CA VAL A 183 10.22 10.62 30.73
C VAL A 183 9.36 10.06 29.59
N LEU A 184 9.81 10.23 28.35
CA LEU A 184 9.09 9.77 27.17
C LEU A 184 9.11 8.24 27.05
N TRP A 185 10.19 7.57 27.46
CA TRP A 185 10.24 6.11 27.50
C TRP A 185 9.19 5.50 28.45
N ALA A 186 9.01 6.11 29.63
CA ALA A 186 7.99 5.66 30.58
C ALA A 186 6.55 5.83 30.03
N LEU A 187 6.32 6.81 29.17
CA LEU A 187 5.04 7.01 28.47
C LEU A 187 4.87 6.01 27.33
N PHE A 188 5.92 5.79 26.53
CA PHE A 188 5.93 4.81 25.45
C PHE A 188 5.58 3.40 25.94
N LEU A 189 6.12 2.96 27.09
CA LEU A 189 5.77 1.65 27.66
C LEU A 189 4.28 1.47 27.98
N LYS A 190 3.53 2.56 28.21
CA LYS A 190 2.08 2.50 28.41
C LYS A 190 1.31 2.44 27.09
N THR A 191 1.85 2.98 26.01
CA THR A 191 1.20 3.03 24.69
C THR A 191 2.23 2.78 23.58
N PRO A 192 2.74 1.54 23.43
CA PRO A 192 3.91 1.27 22.58
C PRO A 192 3.64 1.37 21.08
N ALA A 193 2.38 1.51 20.67
CA ALA A 193 1.99 1.67 19.27
C ALA A 193 2.24 3.10 18.74
N ARG A 194 2.44 4.09 19.60
CA ARG A 194 2.69 5.49 19.18
C ARG A 194 4.19 5.76 19.14
N LEU A 195 4.72 5.95 17.93
CA LEU A 195 6.15 6.14 17.70
C LEU A 195 6.56 7.60 17.54
N ASP A 196 5.65 8.53 17.29
CA ASP A 196 5.96 9.94 16.95
C ASP A 196 6.91 10.62 17.94
N GLU A 197 6.62 10.51 19.24
CA GLU A 197 7.44 11.09 20.31
C GLU A 197 8.83 10.43 20.41
N MET A 198 8.90 9.12 20.15
CA MET A 198 10.16 8.38 20.12
C MET A 198 10.99 8.76 18.88
N GLY A 199 10.34 9.05 17.76
CA GLY A 199 11.01 9.51 16.54
C GLY A 199 11.62 10.88 16.71
N ALA A 200 10.87 11.83 17.28
CA ALA A 200 11.39 13.16 17.60
C ALA A 200 12.60 13.07 18.55
N LEU A 201 12.54 12.19 19.56
CA LEU A 201 13.65 11.93 20.46
C LEU A 201 14.86 11.29 19.76
N LEU A 202 14.65 10.29 18.91
CA LEU A 202 15.72 9.65 18.13
C LEU A 202 16.38 10.63 17.16
N GLY A 203 15.59 11.40 16.42
CA GLY A 203 16.09 12.43 15.50
C GLY A 203 16.93 13.47 16.21
N GLU A 204 16.49 13.95 17.38
CA GLU A 204 17.24 14.92 18.17
C GLU A 204 18.54 14.34 18.77
N LEU A 205 18.54 13.06 19.17
CA LEU A 205 19.77 12.39 19.59
C LEU A 205 20.77 12.25 18.43
N LEU A 206 20.30 11.93 17.23
CA LEU A 206 21.15 11.84 16.04
C LEU A 206 21.67 13.22 15.61
N SER A 207 20.82 14.26 15.61
CA SER A 207 21.21 15.62 15.24
C SER A 207 22.31 16.19 16.15
N GLN A 208 22.25 15.89 17.46
CA GLN A 208 23.26 16.27 18.45
C GLN A 208 24.46 15.30 18.53
N GLN A 209 24.56 14.33 17.62
CA GLN A 209 25.65 13.33 17.57
C GLN A 209 25.75 12.46 18.84
N HIS A 210 24.65 12.27 19.56
CA HIS A 210 24.52 11.34 20.68
C HIS A 210 24.18 9.93 20.17
N TYR A 211 25.02 9.40 19.28
CA TYR A 211 24.76 8.16 18.53
C TYR A 211 24.63 6.93 19.42
N LYS A 212 25.41 6.86 20.51
CA LYS A 212 25.35 5.73 21.45
C LYS A 212 23.99 5.67 22.15
N GLU A 213 23.51 6.81 22.66
CA GLU A 213 22.21 6.90 23.29
C GLU A 213 21.07 6.66 22.28
N ALA A 214 21.19 7.16 21.05
CA ALA A 214 20.25 6.89 19.97
C ALA A 214 20.15 5.40 19.65
N LEU A 215 21.30 4.70 19.53
CA LEU A 215 21.36 3.27 19.26
C LEU A 215 20.75 2.44 20.39
N ASP A 216 21.08 2.75 21.64
CA ASP A 216 20.52 2.07 22.81
C ASP A 216 19.00 2.25 22.87
N LEU A 217 18.49 3.44 22.54
CA LEU A 217 17.06 3.71 22.46
C LEU A 217 16.39 2.95 21.30
N ALA A 218 16.98 2.97 20.10
CA ALA A 218 16.46 2.27 18.93
C ALA A 218 16.35 0.76 19.18
N ARG A 219 17.35 0.15 19.82
CA ARG A 219 17.32 -1.26 20.24
C ARG A 219 16.21 -1.54 21.25
N LYS A 220 16.04 -0.67 22.26
CA LYS A 220 14.95 -0.82 23.23
C LYS A 220 13.59 -0.77 22.54
N ILE A 221 13.38 0.14 21.60
CA ILE A 221 12.14 0.22 20.83
C ILE A 221 11.95 -1.04 19.98
N ASP A 222 12.98 -1.52 19.26
CA ASP A 222 12.91 -2.76 18.47
C ASP A 222 12.45 -3.95 19.31
N THR A 223 12.99 -4.11 20.52
CA THR A 223 12.55 -5.22 21.41
C THR A 223 11.06 -5.15 21.78
N GLN A 224 10.48 -3.94 21.90
CA GLN A 224 9.04 -3.79 22.14
C GLN A 224 8.23 -4.05 20.88
N GLN A 225 8.66 -3.51 19.74
CA GLN A 225 7.98 -3.68 18.46
C GLN A 225 8.01 -5.15 17.98
N GLN A 226 9.09 -5.87 18.27
CA GLN A 226 9.19 -7.31 18.02
C GLN A 226 8.15 -8.10 18.83
N ARG A 227 7.87 -7.71 20.08
CA ARG A 227 6.82 -8.37 20.90
C ARG A 227 5.42 -8.12 20.38
N LEU A 228 5.20 -7.00 19.70
CA LEU A 228 3.90 -6.59 19.17
C LEU A 228 3.68 -7.04 17.72
N GLY A 229 4.69 -7.59 17.05
CA GLY A 229 4.61 -8.01 15.64
C GLY A 229 4.71 -6.85 14.63
N THR A 230 4.92 -5.62 15.09
CA THR A 230 4.96 -4.37 14.31
C THR A 230 6.39 -3.98 13.90
N ARG A 231 7.33 -4.93 13.91
CA ARG A 231 8.75 -4.70 13.60
C ARG A 231 9.00 -4.12 12.20
N LYS A 232 8.15 -4.44 11.22
CA LYS A 232 8.23 -3.89 9.85
C LYS A 232 7.87 -2.41 9.78
N GLU A 233 6.85 -1.99 10.53
CA GLU A 233 6.46 -0.57 10.62
C GLU A 233 7.57 0.24 11.28
N PHE A 234 8.18 -0.34 12.32
CA PHE A 234 9.34 0.26 12.98
C PHE A 234 10.55 0.43 12.05
N SER A 235 10.84 -0.53 11.17
CA SER A 235 11.97 -0.38 10.23
C SER A 235 11.69 0.67 9.14
N ALA A 236 10.44 0.82 8.68
CA ALA A 236 10.04 1.94 7.82
C ALA A 236 10.19 3.29 8.52
N PHE A 237 9.70 3.37 9.76
CA PHE A 237 9.80 4.57 10.59
C PHE A 237 11.25 4.98 10.87
N LEU A 238 12.14 4.03 11.14
CA LEU A 238 13.54 4.34 11.42
C LEU A 238 14.28 4.88 10.19
N LEU A 239 13.92 4.39 9.00
CA LEU A 239 14.50 4.87 7.74
C LEU A 239 14.22 6.36 7.54
N ASP A 240 12.96 6.78 7.68
CA ASP A 240 12.52 8.17 7.54
C ASP A 240 13.29 9.13 8.47
N ILE A 241 13.52 8.71 9.72
CA ILE A 241 14.33 9.47 10.68
C ILE A 241 15.77 9.61 10.21
N THR A 242 16.37 8.53 9.71
CA THR A 242 17.79 8.51 9.30
C THR A 242 18.06 9.19 7.97
N GLU A 243 17.04 9.37 7.12
CA GLU A 243 17.14 10.22 5.92
C GLU A 243 17.31 11.69 6.29
N SER A 244 16.61 12.14 7.34
CA SER A 244 16.69 13.52 7.84
C SER A 244 17.89 13.76 8.77
N HIS A 245 18.34 12.72 9.48
CA HIS A 245 19.40 12.81 10.48
C HIS A 245 20.42 11.68 10.25
N PRO A 246 21.57 11.96 9.61
CA PRO A 246 22.49 10.92 9.17
C PRO A 246 23.08 10.15 10.37
N PRO A 247 22.97 8.81 10.38
CA PRO A 247 23.49 7.96 11.45
C PRO A 247 25.01 7.77 11.36
N ASP A 248 25.63 7.32 12.46
CA ASP A 248 27.02 6.90 12.48
C ASP A 248 27.21 5.45 11.98
N ALA A 249 28.47 5.02 11.87
CA ALA A 249 28.80 3.69 11.36
C ALA A 249 28.22 2.55 12.23
N ASP A 250 28.20 2.71 13.55
CA ASP A 250 27.67 1.67 14.45
C ASP A 250 26.14 1.57 14.36
N PHE A 251 25.45 2.70 14.19
CA PHE A 251 24.02 2.72 13.95
C PHE A 251 23.65 2.16 12.57
N LEU A 252 24.46 2.41 11.53
CA LEU A 252 24.29 1.78 10.21
C LEU A 252 24.50 0.26 10.24
N VAL A 253 25.40 -0.26 11.07
CA VAL A 253 25.52 -1.72 11.27
C VAL A 253 24.21 -2.27 11.80
N TYR A 254 23.65 -1.64 12.83
CA TYR A 254 22.36 -2.03 13.39
C TYR A 254 21.21 -1.91 12.37
N LEU A 255 21.16 -0.83 11.59
CA LEU A 255 20.18 -0.67 10.51
C LEU A 255 20.29 -1.80 9.48
N SER A 256 21.51 -2.16 9.07
CA SER A 256 21.72 -3.26 8.13
C SER A 256 21.19 -4.59 8.69
N GLU A 257 21.38 -4.86 9.98
CA GLU A 257 20.85 -6.06 10.64
C GLU A 257 19.32 -6.02 10.72
N LEU A 258 18.73 -4.86 11.02
CA LEU A 258 17.28 -4.66 11.08
C LEU A 258 16.62 -4.81 9.71
N PHE A 259 17.20 -4.23 8.65
CA PHE A 259 16.68 -4.34 7.28
C PHE A 259 16.80 -5.77 6.74
N ASN A 260 17.92 -6.45 7.01
CA ASN A 260 18.05 -7.85 6.69
C ASN A 260 17.00 -8.70 7.43
N ALA A 261 16.79 -8.46 8.74
CA ALA A 261 15.80 -9.19 9.53
C ALA A 261 14.34 -8.88 9.15
N THR A 262 14.07 -7.71 8.56
CA THR A 262 12.74 -7.32 8.05
C THR A 262 12.56 -7.59 6.56
N ASN A 263 13.56 -8.20 5.91
CA ASN A 263 13.57 -8.57 4.50
C ASN A 263 13.42 -7.38 3.53
N ARG A 264 14.05 -6.25 3.88
CA ARG A 264 14.16 -5.03 3.08
C ARG A 264 15.51 -5.00 2.35
N GLU A 265 15.62 -5.78 1.27
CA GLU A 265 16.90 -6.01 0.56
C GLU A 265 17.50 -4.73 -0.04
N HIS A 266 16.67 -3.83 -0.60
CA HIS A 266 17.15 -2.57 -1.16
C HIS A 266 17.74 -1.66 -0.08
N ASP A 267 16.99 -1.43 1.01
CA ASP A 267 17.44 -0.59 2.13
C ASP A 267 18.63 -1.21 2.87
N TYR A 268 18.73 -2.54 2.89
CA TYR A 268 19.89 -3.26 3.39
C TYR A 268 21.15 -2.94 2.58
N CYS A 269 21.07 -3.01 1.24
CA CYS A 269 22.17 -2.66 0.35
C CYS A 269 22.57 -1.18 0.50
N ASP A 270 21.60 -0.27 0.59
CA ASP A 270 21.87 1.16 0.75
C ASP A 270 22.57 1.46 2.09
N ALA A 271 22.12 0.85 3.19
CA ALA A 271 22.77 0.97 4.49
C ALA A 271 24.22 0.45 4.45
N LEU A 272 24.48 -0.65 3.74
CA LEU A 272 25.83 -1.18 3.56
C LEU A 272 26.71 -0.28 2.67
N ILE A 273 26.15 0.36 1.65
CA ILE A 273 26.88 1.33 0.82
C ILE A 273 27.27 2.55 1.66
N GLN A 274 26.35 3.10 2.46
CA GLN A 274 26.68 4.21 3.36
C GLN A 274 27.73 3.79 4.40
N LEU A 275 27.62 2.58 4.93
CA LEU A 275 28.60 2.01 5.85
C LEU A 275 29.99 1.86 5.20
N PHE A 276 30.05 1.43 3.93
CA PHE A 276 31.29 1.40 3.15
C PHE A 276 31.92 2.80 3.06
N GLN A 277 31.13 3.81 2.69
CA GLN A 277 31.62 5.18 2.52
C GLN A 277 32.20 5.74 3.82
N LEU A 278 31.48 5.60 4.94
CA LEU A 278 31.94 6.08 6.24
C LEU A 278 33.20 5.35 6.71
N ARG A 279 33.25 4.01 6.58
CA ARG A 279 34.42 3.21 6.99
C ARG A 279 35.64 3.49 6.11
N TYR A 280 35.43 3.67 4.81
CA TYR A 280 36.49 4.03 3.88
C TYR A 280 37.05 5.43 4.21
N ALA A 281 36.18 6.41 4.49
CA ALA A 281 36.59 7.75 4.92
C ALA A 281 37.35 7.73 6.26
N ALA A 282 36.98 6.84 7.19
CA ALA A 282 37.68 6.61 8.44
C ALA A 282 39.02 5.86 8.30
N GLY A 283 39.36 5.38 7.11
CA GLY A 283 40.59 4.61 6.84
C GLY A 283 40.52 3.13 7.23
N ASP A 284 39.35 2.62 7.63
CA ASP A 284 39.15 1.20 7.97
C ASP A 284 38.79 0.40 6.71
N PHE A 285 39.79 0.19 5.84
CA PHE A 285 39.60 -0.44 4.53
C PHE A 285 39.13 -1.89 4.61
N ASN A 286 39.50 -2.63 5.66
CA ASN A 286 39.07 -4.02 5.85
C ASN A 286 37.56 -4.10 6.12
N ARG A 287 37.07 -3.26 7.03
CA ARG A 287 35.64 -3.22 7.36
C ARG A 287 34.79 -2.53 6.28
N ALA A 288 35.39 -1.65 5.48
CA ALA A 288 34.78 -1.15 4.26
C ALA A 288 34.61 -2.28 3.24
N ALA A 289 35.66 -3.08 3.01
CA ALA A 289 35.57 -4.26 2.13
C ALA A 289 34.53 -5.28 2.60
N ASP A 290 34.36 -5.50 3.93
CA ASP A 290 33.26 -6.33 4.47
C ASP A 290 31.88 -5.81 4.05
N ALA A 291 31.67 -4.49 4.13
CA ALA A 291 30.39 -3.87 3.78
C ALA A 291 30.12 -3.97 2.27
N LEU A 292 31.14 -3.75 1.43
CA LEU A 292 31.02 -3.91 -0.02
C LEU A 292 30.77 -5.36 -0.41
N ASP A 293 31.51 -6.32 0.16
CA ASP A 293 31.33 -7.75 -0.12
C ASP A 293 29.91 -8.22 0.22
N ARG A 294 29.40 -7.84 1.40
CA ARG A 294 28.01 -8.13 1.79
C ARG A 294 26.98 -7.46 0.89
N ALA A 295 27.25 -6.24 0.41
CA ALA A 295 26.37 -5.54 -0.51
C ALA A 295 26.34 -6.22 -1.89
N THR A 296 27.49 -6.69 -2.38
CA THR A 296 27.59 -7.44 -3.63
C THR A 296 27.03 -8.86 -3.55
N ASP A 297 27.00 -9.46 -2.36
CA ASP A 297 26.34 -10.75 -2.13
C ASP A 297 24.81 -10.62 -2.13
N ALA A 298 24.30 -9.50 -1.60
CA ALA A 298 22.87 -9.19 -1.61
C ALA A 298 22.37 -8.72 -3.00
N ASP A 299 23.15 -7.91 -3.70
CA ASP A 299 22.87 -7.45 -5.06
C ASP A 299 24.11 -7.61 -5.95
N PRO A 300 24.19 -8.68 -6.77
CA PRO A 300 25.30 -8.91 -7.68
C PRO A 300 25.46 -7.83 -8.77
N TYR A 301 24.42 -7.02 -9.04
CA TYR A 301 24.41 -5.97 -10.07
C TYR A 301 24.52 -4.55 -9.49
N LEU A 302 25.00 -4.44 -8.24
CA LEU A 302 25.10 -3.19 -7.50
C LEU A 302 25.83 -2.07 -8.28
N GLU A 303 25.13 -0.96 -8.51
CA GLU A 303 25.63 0.17 -9.31
C GLU A 303 26.91 0.78 -8.70
N GLY A 304 27.99 0.82 -9.50
CA GLY A 304 29.29 1.35 -9.09
C GLY A 304 30.04 0.47 -8.09
N ALA A 305 29.69 -0.81 -7.95
CA ALA A 305 30.46 -1.77 -7.13
C ALA A 305 31.90 -1.93 -7.63
N GLU A 306 32.11 -1.97 -8.95
CA GLU A 306 33.46 -2.03 -9.55
C GLU A 306 34.31 -0.82 -9.16
N ARG A 307 33.76 0.39 -9.31
CA ARG A 307 34.44 1.64 -8.90
C ARG A 307 34.77 1.65 -7.41
N ARG A 308 33.87 1.15 -6.55
CA ARG A 308 34.12 1.03 -5.09
C ARG A 308 35.17 -0.03 -4.77
N LEU A 309 35.20 -1.12 -5.53
CA LEU A 309 36.23 -2.15 -5.39
C LEU A 309 37.60 -1.60 -5.83
N GLU A 310 37.67 -0.83 -6.92
CA GLU A 310 38.90 -0.15 -7.35
C GLU A 310 39.47 0.78 -6.27
N LEU A 311 38.62 1.48 -5.52
CA LEU A 311 39.06 2.32 -4.38
C LEU A 311 39.80 1.51 -3.30
N LEU A 312 39.50 0.22 -3.17
CA LEU A 312 40.15 -0.70 -2.23
C LEU A 312 41.41 -1.36 -2.81
N ARG A 313 41.73 -1.15 -4.10
CA ARG A 313 42.88 -1.77 -4.76
C ARG A 313 44.18 -1.36 -4.08
N GLY A 314 44.96 -2.35 -3.65
CA GLY A 314 46.21 -2.14 -2.91
C GLY A 314 46.04 -1.71 -1.44
N LYS A 315 44.81 -1.57 -0.93
CA LYS A 315 44.51 -1.21 0.47
C LYS A 315 44.00 -2.38 1.31
N ILE A 316 43.59 -3.47 0.67
CA ILE A 316 43.13 -4.72 1.29
C ILE A 316 43.94 -5.91 0.77
N ASP A 317 43.82 -7.05 1.45
CA ASP A 317 44.49 -8.29 1.05
C ASP A 317 44.19 -8.67 -0.41
N SER A 318 45.23 -9.13 -1.12
CA SER A 318 45.16 -9.41 -2.56
C SER A 318 44.32 -10.64 -2.91
N ASN A 319 44.17 -11.61 -2.01
CA ASN A 319 43.24 -12.73 -2.21
C ASN A 319 41.80 -12.26 -2.02
N ARG A 320 41.57 -11.44 -0.99
CA ARG A 320 40.25 -10.87 -0.69
C ARG A 320 39.74 -9.98 -1.82
N TYR A 321 40.59 -9.11 -2.36
CA TYR A 321 40.27 -8.29 -3.53
C TYR A 321 39.85 -9.16 -4.73
N ARG A 322 40.63 -10.21 -5.03
CA ARG A 322 40.33 -11.14 -6.13
C ARG A 322 39.02 -11.90 -5.93
N ASN A 323 38.67 -12.27 -4.71
CA ASN A 323 37.41 -12.96 -4.42
C ASN A 323 36.20 -12.07 -4.70
N ILE A 324 36.24 -10.81 -4.25
CA ILE A 324 35.17 -9.84 -4.51
C ILE A 324 35.08 -9.53 -6.01
N ALA A 325 36.24 -9.32 -6.68
CA ALA A 325 36.30 -9.10 -8.12
C ALA A 325 35.73 -10.29 -8.93
N GLY A 326 36.06 -11.52 -8.53
CA GLY A 326 35.58 -12.73 -9.21
C GLY A 326 34.07 -12.95 -9.08
N ARG A 327 33.44 -12.45 -8.00
CA ARG A 327 31.97 -12.47 -7.84
C ARG A 327 31.30 -11.48 -8.78
N LEU A 328 31.84 -10.27 -8.86
CA LEU A 328 31.36 -9.23 -9.79
C LEU A 328 31.50 -9.67 -11.26
N GLN A 329 32.61 -10.33 -11.63
CA GLN A 329 32.79 -10.86 -12.98
C GLN A 329 31.89 -12.05 -13.31
N LYS A 330 31.61 -12.94 -12.37
CA LYS A 330 30.67 -14.07 -12.57
C LYS A 330 29.22 -13.60 -12.74
N ALA A 331 28.85 -12.45 -12.19
CA ALA A 331 27.52 -11.87 -12.38
C ALA A 331 27.32 -11.26 -13.79
N GLY A 332 28.41 -10.89 -14.47
CA GLY A 332 28.42 -10.34 -15.83
C GLY A 332 28.66 -11.37 -16.95
N ALA A 333 28.89 -12.65 -16.64
CA ALA A 333 29.19 -13.68 -17.63
C ALA A 333 28.18 -14.84 -17.57
N GLU A 334 27.29 -14.94 -18.57
CA GLU A 334 26.49 -16.16 -18.79
C GLU A 334 27.37 -17.33 -19.27
N PRO A 335 26.99 -18.59 -19.01
CA PRO A 335 27.81 -19.76 -19.28
C PRO A 335 27.71 -20.18 -20.75
N VAL A 336 28.83 -20.15 -21.47
CA VAL A 336 28.98 -20.86 -22.75
C VAL A 336 29.67 -22.20 -22.48
N MET A 337 29.05 -23.27 -22.98
CA MET A 337 29.64 -24.60 -23.01
C MET A 337 30.76 -24.68 -24.07
N ASP A 338 31.94 -25.01 -23.54
CA ASP A 338 32.98 -25.92 -24.05
C ASP A 338 34.04 -25.52 -25.10
N GLU A 339 35.24 -26.01 -24.75
CA GLU A 339 36.44 -26.35 -25.54
C GLU A 339 37.43 -25.27 -26.07
N THR A 340 38.54 -25.18 -25.33
CA THR A 340 39.96 -25.14 -25.75
C THR A 340 40.62 -23.89 -26.37
N GLN A 341 41.71 -23.50 -25.68
CA GLN A 341 43.00 -23.01 -26.18
C GLN A 341 43.14 -21.55 -26.70
N GLU A 342 43.81 -20.74 -25.88
CA GLU A 342 44.72 -19.65 -26.31
C GLU A 342 46.00 -20.24 -26.97
N PRO A 343 46.77 -19.52 -27.84
CA PRO A 343 47.19 -18.12 -27.61
C PRO A 343 47.38 -17.16 -28.81
N GLU A 344 47.33 -15.87 -28.46
CA GLU A 344 48.09 -14.68 -28.92
C GLU A 344 48.28 -14.24 -30.41
N GLN A 345 48.03 -12.93 -30.58
CA GLN A 345 48.68 -11.89 -31.44
C GLN A 345 48.00 -11.31 -32.72
N GLU A 346 47.64 -10.03 -32.57
CA GLU A 346 47.70 -8.84 -33.46
C GLU A 346 47.29 -8.89 -34.95
N GLY A 347 46.34 -7.99 -35.34
CA GLY A 347 46.23 -7.47 -36.71
C GLY A 347 44.84 -6.95 -37.12
N LYS A 348 44.68 -5.61 -37.14
CA LYS A 348 43.52 -4.81 -37.61
C LYS A 348 42.77 -5.31 -38.86
N ALA A 349 41.43 -5.26 -38.82
CA ALA A 349 40.58 -4.63 -39.86
C ALA A 349 39.12 -4.48 -39.38
N LEU A 350 38.51 -3.35 -39.73
CA LEU A 350 37.15 -2.92 -39.39
C LEU A 350 36.07 -3.88 -39.91
N VAL A 351 35.14 -4.27 -39.02
CA VAL A 351 33.74 -4.54 -39.34
C VAL A 351 32.89 -3.98 -38.19
N GLU A 352 32.09 -2.97 -38.48
CA GLU A 352 31.05 -2.46 -37.59
C GLU A 352 30.00 -3.56 -37.37
N ALA A 353 29.82 -4.00 -36.12
CA ALA A 353 28.72 -4.87 -35.72
C ALA A 353 28.32 -4.54 -34.26
N GLU A 354 27.21 -3.81 -34.16
CA GLU A 354 26.18 -3.80 -33.11
C GLU A 354 26.62 -4.15 -31.68
N GLY A 355 26.88 -3.10 -30.89
CA GLY A 355 27.18 -3.19 -29.46
C GLY A 355 25.94 -3.48 -28.59
N GLU A 356 26.20 -4.08 -27.43
CA GLU A 356 25.26 -4.34 -26.36
C GLU A 356 24.48 -3.07 -25.95
N PRO A 357 23.19 -3.18 -25.60
CA PRO A 357 22.35 -2.01 -25.36
C PRO A 357 22.85 -1.22 -24.15
N THR A 358 23.14 0.05 -24.38
CA THR A 358 23.51 1.00 -23.33
C THR A 358 22.36 1.19 -22.32
N VAL A 359 22.68 1.62 -21.10
CA VAL A 359 21.68 1.91 -20.03
C VAL A 359 20.56 2.84 -20.51
N LEU A 360 20.87 3.76 -21.44
CA LEU A 360 19.89 4.63 -22.08
C LEU A 360 18.93 3.83 -22.98
N GLU A 361 19.44 2.91 -23.79
CA GLU A 361 18.64 2.06 -24.68
C GLU A 361 17.74 1.09 -23.91
N ASP A 362 18.20 0.56 -22.77
CA ASP A 362 17.37 -0.29 -21.91
C ASP A 362 16.27 0.51 -21.20
N LEU A 363 16.56 1.70 -20.66
CA LEU A 363 15.52 2.56 -20.09
C LEU A 363 14.51 3.04 -21.15
N MET A 364 14.97 3.29 -22.38
CA MET A 364 14.09 3.61 -23.51
C MET A 364 13.22 2.41 -23.89
N LEU A 365 13.79 1.20 -23.91
CA LEU A 365 13.06 -0.03 -24.19
C LEU A 365 12.02 -0.32 -23.08
N GLN A 366 12.38 -0.17 -21.81
CA GLN A 366 11.45 -0.30 -20.68
C GLN A 366 10.33 0.75 -20.76
N THR A 367 10.64 1.99 -21.14
CA THR A 367 9.65 3.04 -21.37
C THR A 367 8.70 2.67 -22.50
N GLU A 368 9.24 2.18 -23.63
CA GLU A 368 8.45 1.75 -24.78
C GLU A 368 7.53 0.59 -24.44
N ILE A 369 8.04 -0.38 -23.68
CA ILE A 369 7.29 -1.49 -23.10
C ILE A 369 6.17 -0.95 -22.20
N PHE A 370 6.45 -0.11 -21.19
CA PHE A 370 5.42 0.41 -20.29
C PHE A 370 4.34 1.24 -21.02
N MET A 371 4.72 1.98 -22.05
CA MET A 371 3.80 2.70 -22.93
C MET A 371 2.93 1.75 -23.76
N GLN A 372 3.50 0.66 -24.28
CA GLN A 372 2.79 -0.39 -25.02
C GLN A 372 1.79 -1.17 -24.14
N TYR A 373 2.01 -1.18 -22.83
CA TYR A 373 1.17 -1.84 -21.83
C TYR A 373 0.32 -0.87 -20.99
N SER A 374 0.10 0.35 -21.46
CA SER A 374 -0.81 1.34 -20.85
C SER A 374 -0.45 1.76 -19.42
N MET A 375 0.75 1.41 -18.94
CA MET A 375 1.26 1.73 -17.61
C MET A 375 1.98 3.08 -17.62
N ARG A 376 1.20 4.15 -17.84
CA ARG A 376 1.73 5.50 -18.04
C ARG A 376 2.58 5.96 -16.85
N SER A 377 2.13 5.77 -15.60
CA SER A 377 2.90 6.19 -14.41
C SER A 377 4.31 5.60 -14.37
N LYS A 378 4.47 4.31 -14.67
CA LYS A 378 5.77 3.64 -14.72
C LYS A 378 6.60 4.08 -15.91
N ALA A 379 5.97 4.31 -17.07
CA ALA A 379 6.67 4.91 -18.22
C ALA A 379 7.19 6.32 -17.89
N LEU A 380 6.43 7.11 -17.12
CA LEU A 380 6.85 8.44 -16.67
C LEU A 380 8.05 8.35 -15.73
N GLU A 381 8.03 7.45 -14.76
CA GLU A 381 9.18 7.21 -13.86
C GLU A 381 10.47 6.87 -14.64
N ARG A 382 10.35 6.08 -15.72
CA ARG A 382 11.49 5.75 -16.59
C ARG A 382 11.96 6.95 -17.41
N LEU A 383 11.05 7.75 -17.97
CA LEU A 383 11.39 8.99 -18.67
C LEU A 383 12.02 10.06 -17.76
N GLU A 384 11.55 10.17 -16.51
CA GLU A 384 12.15 11.04 -15.49
C GLU A 384 13.54 10.56 -15.08
N ARG A 385 13.72 9.24 -14.96
CA ARG A 385 15.03 8.63 -14.72
C ARG A 385 15.99 8.85 -15.89
N ILE A 386 15.53 8.74 -17.14
CA ILE A 386 16.31 9.09 -18.33
C ILE A 386 16.69 10.58 -18.28
N GLN A 387 15.76 11.47 -17.95
CA GLN A 387 16.02 12.90 -17.87
C GLN A 387 17.07 13.25 -16.82
N LYS A 388 17.08 12.53 -15.68
CA LYS A 388 18.02 12.71 -14.57
C LYS A 388 19.41 12.15 -14.88
N LEU A 389 19.47 10.99 -15.54
CA LEU A 389 20.73 10.29 -15.84
C LEU A 389 21.39 10.79 -17.14
N PHE A 390 20.60 11.24 -18.11
CA PHE A 390 21.04 11.63 -19.46
C PHE A 390 20.39 12.96 -19.88
N PRO A 391 20.75 14.09 -19.24
CA PRO A 391 20.14 15.38 -19.53
C PRO A 391 20.43 15.84 -20.97
N GLN A 392 19.39 16.28 -21.69
CA GLN A 392 19.42 16.78 -23.06
C GLN A 392 19.76 15.76 -24.17
N GLU A 393 19.79 14.46 -23.86
CA GLU A 393 20.06 13.42 -24.87
C GLU A 393 18.91 13.25 -25.89
N GLU A 394 17.70 13.75 -25.60
CA GLU A 394 16.58 13.81 -26.56
C GLU A 394 16.83 14.73 -27.76
N LYS A 395 17.80 15.65 -27.66
CA LYS A 395 18.24 16.47 -28.80
C LYS A 395 19.05 15.67 -29.82
N LYS A 396 19.70 14.59 -29.36
CA LYS A 396 20.55 13.73 -30.19
C LYS A 396 19.83 12.44 -30.58
N ASN A 397 18.95 11.92 -29.72
CA ASN A 397 18.28 10.63 -29.93
C ASN A 397 16.82 10.79 -30.35
N GLU A 398 16.55 10.55 -31.64
CA GLU A 398 15.23 10.69 -32.26
C GLU A 398 14.17 9.74 -31.67
N LYS A 399 14.56 8.52 -31.26
CA LYS A 399 13.64 7.55 -30.63
C LYS A 399 13.20 8.04 -29.25
N LEU A 400 14.11 8.60 -28.47
CA LEU A 400 13.79 9.17 -27.16
C LEU A 400 12.85 10.36 -27.29
N ARG A 401 13.07 11.22 -28.29
CA ARG A 401 12.15 12.33 -28.62
C ARG A 401 10.74 11.81 -28.95
N GLN A 402 10.64 10.74 -29.74
CA GLN A 402 9.34 10.13 -30.05
C GLN A 402 8.66 9.54 -28.81
N LEU A 403 9.43 8.96 -27.86
CA LEU A 403 8.91 8.47 -26.59
C LEU A 403 8.35 9.60 -25.72
N TYR A 404 9.06 10.73 -25.57
CA TYR A 404 8.55 11.91 -24.87
C TYR A 404 7.27 12.47 -25.50
N VAL A 405 7.22 12.56 -26.84
CA VAL A 405 6.01 12.99 -27.57
C VAL A 405 4.85 12.01 -27.36
N SER A 406 5.11 10.70 -27.41
CA SER A 406 4.08 9.67 -27.21
C SER A 406 3.55 9.62 -25.77
N ALA A 407 4.39 9.95 -24.79
CA ALA A 407 4.03 10.07 -23.39
C ALA A 407 3.37 11.42 -23.03
N GLY A 408 3.38 12.38 -23.96
CA GLY A 408 2.79 13.71 -23.79
C GLY A 408 3.54 14.60 -22.80
N ILE A 409 4.87 14.44 -22.67
CA ILE A 409 5.71 15.22 -21.77
C ILE A 409 6.74 16.03 -22.53
N VAL A 410 6.91 17.30 -22.14
CA VAL A 410 8.02 18.15 -22.57
C VAL A 410 9.08 18.15 -21.46
N PRO A 411 10.32 17.69 -21.70
CA PRO A 411 11.37 17.67 -20.69
C PRO A 411 11.71 19.11 -20.24
N LYS A 412 11.69 19.35 -18.93
CA LYS A 412 12.00 20.65 -18.31
C LYS A 412 13.33 20.59 -17.58
N TYR A 413 14.31 21.38 -18.03
CA TYR A 413 15.60 21.54 -17.36
C TYR A 413 15.61 22.88 -16.62
N GLY A 414 15.96 22.87 -15.34
CA GLY A 414 15.93 24.08 -14.52
C GLY A 414 17.07 25.02 -14.87
N GLU A 415 16.73 26.20 -15.41
CA GLU A 415 17.41 27.47 -15.12
C GLU A 415 16.45 28.65 -15.34
N SER A 416 16.76 29.75 -14.66
CA SER A 416 15.95 30.93 -14.34
C SER A 416 15.35 31.74 -15.50
N SER A 417 14.14 32.28 -15.24
CA SER A 417 13.54 33.54 -15.73
C SER A 417 13.46 33.83 -17.24
N SER A 418 12.23 34.01 -17.71
CA SER A 418 11.73 35.17 -18.49
C SER A 418 10.87 34.79 -19.70
N GLU A 419 9.70 35.44 -19.76
CA GLU A 419 8.82 35.74 -20.91
C GLU A 419 8.13 34.56 -21.63
N ALA A 420 6.81 34.36 -21.55
CA ALA A 420 5.63 35.19 -21.87
C ALA A 420 5.02 34.83 -23.25
N ASP A 421 3.68 34.85 -23.27
CA ASP A 421 2.75 34.86 -24.40
C ASP A 421 2.48 33.54 -25.18
N VAL A 422 1.24 33.18 -25.57
CA VAL A 422 -0.11 33.75 -25.37
C VAL A 422 -1.17 32.78 -25.93
N THR A 423 -2.39 32.77 -25.36
CA THR A 423 -3.71 32.35 -25.94
C THR A 423 -3.97 30.88 -26.31
N ALA A 424 -5.17 30.28 -26.25
CA ALA A 424 -6.55 30.72 -25.99
C ALA A 424 -7.38 29.53 -25.47
N GLU A 425 -8.39 29.83 -24.65
CA GLU A 425 -9.65 29.09 -24.48
C GLU A 425 -10.46 29.07 -25.81
N PRO A 426 -11.43 28.13 -26.06
CA PRO A 426 -12.73 28.29 -25.40
C PRO A 426 -13.61 27.03 -25.17
N THR A 427 -14.54 27.25 -24.23
CA THR A 427 -15.99 26.89 -24.24
C THR A 427 -16.48 25.47 -23.96
N VAL A 428 -17.18 25.41 -22.83
CA VAL A 428 -18.22 24.46 -22.43
C VAL A 428 -19.53 24.79 -23.15
N GLU A 429 -20.19 23.82 -23.76
CA GLU A 429 -21.63 23.84 -24.00
C GLU A 429 -22.27 22.48 -23.69
N SER A 430 -23.30 22.55 -22.85
CA SER A 430 -24.31 21.55 -22.52
C SER A 430 -25.14 21.10 -23.74
N ILE A 431 -25.76 19.91 -23.71
CA ILE A 431 -27.17 19.66 -24.14
C ILE A 431 -27.63 18.22 -23.76
N SER A 432 -28.72 18.18 -23.00
CA SER A 432 -29.85 17.24 -22.85
C SER A 432 -29.74 15.71 -23.04
N ALA A 433 -30.30 15.01 -22.06
CA ALA A 433 -30.94 13.70 -22.22
C ALA A 433 -32.26 13.79 -23.02
N PRO A 434 -32.71 12.66 -23.61
CA PRO A 434 -34.12 12.32 -23.57
C PRO A 434 -34.39 10.93 -22.97
N ALA A 435 -35.47 10.88 -22.20
CA ALA A 435 -36.10 9.70 -21.66
C ALA A 435 -37.01 9.01 -22.70
N GLY A 436 -37.27 7.71 -22.51
CA GLY A 436 -38.60 7.15 -22.78
C GLY A 436 -38.71 5.83 -23.55
N SER A 437 -39.30 4.84 -22.85
CA SER A 437 -40.11 3.69 -23.33
C SER A 437 -39.38 2.51 -23.98
N ALA A 438 -39.77 1.23 -23.85
CA ALA A 438 -40.67 0.42 -23.02
C ALA A 438 -40.47 -1.05 -23.52
N PRO A 439 -40.94 -2.11 -22.84
CA PRO A 439 -40.33 -3.45 -22.85
C PRO A 439 -40.91 -4.37 -23.92
N VAL A 440 -40.10 -5.20 -24.58
CA VAL A 440 -40.62 -6.32 -25.40
C VAL A 440 -39.66 -7.53 -25.43
N SER A 441 -40.17 -8.65 -24.89
CA SER A 441 -39.90 -10.08 -25.14
C SER A 441 -38.46 -10.56 -25.45
N GLY A 442 -37.86 -11.37 -24.57
CA GLY A 442 -36.60 -12.05 -24.88
C GLY A 442 -36.15 -13.17 -23.93
N ALA A 443 -37.08 -13.82 -23.20
CA ALA A 443 -36.69 -14.80 -22.18
C ALA A 443 -35.92 -16.01 -22.76
N GLU A 444 -36.24 -16.46 -23.98
CA GLU A 444 -35.56 -17.62 -24.60
C GLU A 444 -34.19 -17.27 -25.23
N ASP A 445 -34.08 -16.14 -25.95
CA ASP A 445 -32.80 -15.68 -26.55
C ASP A 445 -31.75 -15.30 -25.47
N SER A 446 -32.20 -14.90 -24.28
CA SER A 446 -31.32 -14.48 -23.18
C SER A 446 -30.54 -15.64 -22.54
N ILE A 447 -31.14 -16.84 -22.45
CA ILE A 447 -30.54 -18.02 -21.81
C ILE A 447 -29.42 -18.59 -22.70
N ASP A 448 -29.67 -18.69 -24.00
CA ASP A 448 -28.69 -19.15 -25.00
C ASP A 448 -27.49 -18.21 -25.11
N ASN A 449 -27.72 -16.90 -25.07
CA ASN A 449 -26.64 -15.91 -25.11
C ASN A 449 -25.77 -15.96 -23.85
N PHE A 450 -26.37 -16.15 -22.67
CA PHE A 450 -25.63 -16.28 -21.41
C PHE A 450 -24.77 -17.55 -21.36
N ALA A 451 -25.31 -18.68 -21.86
CA ALA A 451 -24.56 -19.93 -21.97
C ALA A 451 -23.35 -19.79 -22.90
N ARG A 452 -23.52 -19.15 -24.07
CA ARG A 452 -22.42 -18.87 -25.02
C ARG A 452 -21.33 -18.01 -24.40
N VAL A 453 -21.69 -16.91 -23.73
CA VAL A 453 -20.70 -16.04 -23.05
C VAL A 453 -19.93 -16.84 -22.03
N THR A 454 -20.60 -17.64 -21.20
CA THR A 454 -19.96 -18.40 -20.12
C THR A 454 -18.97 -19.43 -20.67
N GLU A 455 -19.32 -20.13 -21.74
CA GLU A 455 -18.44 -21.11 -22.40
C GLU A 455 -17.22 -20.43 -23.03
N ILE A 456 -17.43 -19.37 -23.81
CA ILE A 456 -16.37 -18.59 -24.47
C ILE A 456 -15.42 -18.00 -23.41
N THR A 457 -15.96 -17.35 -22.38
CA THR A 457 -15.17 -16.81 -21.26
C THR A 457 -14.33 -17.92 -20.63
N ARG A 458 -14.91 -19.08 -20.32
CA ARG A 458 -14.16 -20.20 -19.74
C ARG A 458 -13.01 -20.66 -20.64
N ASN A 459 -13.19 -20.73 -21.95
CA ASN A 459 -12.15 -21.15 -22.89
C ASN A 459 -11.04 -20.11 -23.06
N ILE A 460 -11.39 -18.83 -23.10
CA ILE A 460 -10.46 -17.70 -23.21
C ILE A 460 -9.55 -17.63 -21.98
N TYR A 461 -10.10 -17.80 -20.76
CA TYR A 461 -9.32 -17.73 -19.52
C TYR A 461 -8.48 -18.98 -19.22
N ARG A 462 -8.67 -20.08 -19.96
CA ARG A 462 -7.81 -21.28 -19.89
C ARG A 462 -6.48 -21.11 -20.62
N GLN A 463 -6.33 -20.04 -21.41
CA GLN A 463 -5.17 -19.83 -22.26
C GLN A 463 -4.01 -19.23 -21.46
N SER A 464 -2.78 -19.67 -21.77
CA SER A 464 -1.57 -19.26 -21.05
C SER A 464 -0.75 -18.18 -21.76
N ASN A 465 -1.14 -17.80 -22.98
CA ASN A 465 -0.48 -16.75 -23.75
C ASN A 465 -1.52 -15.92 -24.54
N VAL A 466 -1.15 -14.68 -24.87
CA VAL A 466 -2.05 -13.70 -25.52
C VAL A 466 -2.59 -14.22 -26.85
N LYS A 467 -1.75 -14.92 -27.63
CA LYS A 467 -2.16 -15.50 -28.91
C LYS A 467 -3.23 -16.58 -28.73
N GLY A 468 -3.13 -17.41 -27.69
CA GLY A 468 -4.11 -18.43 -27.34
C GLY A 468 -5.44 -17.82 -26.93
N VAL A 469 -5.42 -16.75 -26.13
CA VAL A 469 -6.62 -15.97 -25.74
C VAL A 469 -7.36 -15.47 -26.97
N LEU A 470 -6.65 -14.78 -27.88
CA LEU A 470 -7.23 -14.28 -29.13
C LEU A 470 -7.73 -15.43 -30.02
N PHE A 471 -6.99 -16.53 -30.12
CA PHE A 471 -7.37 -17.68 -30.94
C PHE A 471 -8.66 -18.32 -30.44
N ALA A 472 -8.77 -18.59 -29.14
CA ALA A 472 -9.96 -19.17 -28.53
C ALA A 472 -11.18 -18.25 -28.74
N ALA A 473 -11.02 -16.95 -28.46
CA ALA A 473 -12.08 -15.97 -28.64
C ALA A 473 -12.58 -15.92 -30.09
N VAL A 474 -11.67 -15.76 -31.05
CA VAL A 474 -12.02 -15.59 -32.46
C VAL A 474 -12.69 -16.84 -33.04
N ASN A 475 -12.22 -18.04 -32.68
CA ASN A 475 -12.84 -19.29 -33.11
C ASN A 475 -14.22 -19.52 -32.49
N ASP A 476 -14.33 -19.36 -31.17
CA ASP A 476 -15.59 -19.67 -30.47
C ASP A 476 -16.66 -18.62 -30.83
N VAL A 477 -16.31 -17.33 -30.85
CA VAL A 477 -17.24 -16.27 -31.31
C VAL A 477 -17.65 -16.51 -32.76
N GLY A 478 -16.72 -16.81 -33.65
CA GLY A 478 -17.03 -17.08 -35.06
C GLY A 478 -18.02 -18.23 -35.25
N ARG A 479 -17.85 -19.33 -34.50
CA ARG A 479 -18.75 -20.49 -34.50
C ARG A 479 -20.10 -20.19 -33.87
N HIS A 480 -20.13 -19.59 -32.67
CA HIS A 480 -21.38 -19.32 -31.94
C HIS A 480 -22.25 -18.26 -32.63
N TRP A 481 -21.65 -17.32 -33.38
CA TRP A 481 -22.41 -16.34 -34.18
C TRP A 481 -22.68 -16.80 -35.61
N ASN A 482 -22.14 -17.94 -36.05
CA ASN A 482 -22.21 -18.42 -37.44
C ASN A 482 -21.79 -17.31 -38.43
N ALA A 483 -20.73 -16.58 -38.08
CA ALA A 483 -20.18 -15.50 -38.89
C ALA A 483 -19.30 -16.07 -40.01
N SER A 484 -19.25 -15.40 -41.16
CA SER A 484 -18.35 -15.81 -42.25
C SER A 484 -16.89 -15.71 -41.83
N ARG A 485 -16.55 -14.64 -41.11
CA ARG A 485 -15.25 -14.46 -40.46
C ARG A 485 -15.39 -13.77 -39.11
N CYS A 486 -14.43 -14.04 -38.24
CA CYS A 486 -14.22 -13.29 -37.00
C CYS A 486 -12.75 -12.90 -36.95
N VAL A 487 -12.46 -11.66 -36.56
CA VAL A 487 -11.10 -11.13 -36.48
C VAL A 487 -10.92 -10.41 -35.15
N ALA A 488 -9.84 -10.72 -34.43
CA ALA A 488 -9.42 -9.92 -33.28
C ALA A 488 -8.03 -9.33 -33.53
N GLY A 489 -7.89 -8.03 -33.28
CA GLY A 489 -6.64 -7.30 -33.44
C GLY A 489 -6.28 -6.53 -32.17
N LEU A 490 -5.06 -6.71 -31.65
CA LEU A 490 -4.50 -5.83 -30.63
C LEU A 490 -3.81 -4.67 -31.32
N CYS A 491 -4.30 -3.45 -31.10
CA CYS A 491 -3.78 -2.25 -31.76
C CYS A 491 -4.10 -1.00 -30.93
N SER A 492 -3.13 -0.09 -30.85
CA SER A 492 -3.38 1.27 -30.37
C SER A 492 -3.96 2.10 -31.53
N PRO A 493 -4.85 3.07 -31.25
CA PRO A 493 -5.38 3.97 -32.28
C PRO A 493 -4.25 4.60 -33.12
N GLY A 494 -4.39 4.57 -34.45
CA GLY A 494 -3.41 5.13 -35.39
C GLY A 494 -2.16 4.28 -35.67
N LYS A 495 -1.96 3.13 -35.01
CA LYS A 495 -0.84 2.19 -35.27
C LYS A 495 -1.34 0.88 -35.92
N PRO A 496 -0.50 0.18 -36.70
CA PRO A 496 -0.84 -1.16 -37.20
C PRO A 496 -1.00 -2.16 -36.04
N PRO A 497 -1.78 -3.24 -36.22
CA PRO A 497 -1.99 -4.23 -35.17
C PRO A 497 -0.71 -5.00 -34.83
N SER A 498 -0.41 -5.09 -33.53
CA SER A 498 0.73 -5.86 -33.01
C SER A 498 0.46 -7.37 -33.04
N ALA A 499 -0.81 -7.75 -33.00
CA ALA A 499 -1.27 -9.11 -33.24
C ALA A 499 -2.66 -9.06 -33.88
N ALA A 500 -2.89 -9.91 -34.88
CA ALA A 500 -4.20 -10.13 -35.48
C ALA A 500 -4.41 -11.62 -35.71
N LEU A 501 -5.60 -12.13 -35.34
CA LEU A 501 -6.01 -13.50 -35.63
C LEU A 501 -7.37 -13.52 -36.29
N GLU A 502 -7.54 -14.47 -37.21
CA GLU A 502 -8.73 -14.64 -38.03
C GLU A 502 -9.29 -16.06 -37.86
N TYR A 503 -10.61 -16.15 -37.77
CA TYR A 503 -11.39 -17.35 -37.98
C TYR A 503 -12.14 -17.24 -39.30
N CYS A 504 -12.11 -18.29 -40.11
CA CYS A 504 -12.90 -18.44 -41.33
C CYS A 504 -13.88 -19.60 -41.17
N ALA A 505 -15.14 -19.39 -41.50
CA ALA A 505 -16.12 -20.47 -41.56
C ALA A 505 -15.78 -21.46 -42.69
N PRO A 506 -16.21 -22.74 -42.59
CA PRO A 506 -16.02 -23.72 -43.65
C PRO A 506 -16.53 -23.20 -45.01
N GLY A 507 -15.67 -23.23 -46.03
CA GLY A 507 -15.98 -22.72 -47.37
C GLY A 507 -15.67 -21.24 -47.61
N VAL A 508 -15.27 -20.49 -46.58
CA VAL A 508 -14.76 -19.11 -46.72
C VAL A 508 -13.25 -19.14 -46.96
N LYS A 509 -12.77 -18.43 -47.98
CA LYS A 509 -11.34 -18.33 -48.27
C LYS A 509 -10.65 -17.46 -47.21
N GLN A 510 -9.43 -17.84 -46.85
CA GLN A 510 -8.58 -17.06 -45.98
C GLN A 510 -8.33 -15.67 -46.59
N SER A 511 -8.37 -14.65 -45.75
CA SER A 511 -8.26 -13.26 -46.20
C SER A 511 -6.81 -12.87 -46.48
N ASP A 512 -6.65 -11.88 -47.35
CA ASP A 512 -5.36 -11.22 -47.52
C ASP A 512 -4.97 -10.45 -46.26
N VAL A 513 -3.69 -10.57 -45.84
CA VAL A 513 -3.18 -9.99 -44.60
C VAL A 513 -3.26 -8.47 -44.62
N MET A 514 -2.95 -7.83 -45.76
CA MET A 514 -3.01 -6.38 -45.91
C MET A 514 -4.46 -5.89 -45.83
N ALA A 515 -5.40 -6.64 -46.41
CA ALA A 515 -6.83 -6.34 -46.31
C ALA A 515 -7.33 -6.36 -44.86
N ILE A 516 -6.92 -7.36 -44.05
CA ILE A 516 -7.27 -7.43 -42.62
C ILE A 516 -6.66 -6.26 -41.86
N VAL A 517 -5.37 -5.96 -42.05
CA VAL A 517 -4.68 -4.86 -41.35
C VAL A 517 -5.35 -3.51 -41.64
N ARG A 518 -5.73 -3.28 -42.91
CA ARG A 518 -6.46 -2.06 -43.31
C ARG A 518 -7.86 -2.00 -42.73
N LEU A 519 -8.59 -3.12 -42.71
CA LEU A 519 -9.92 -3.20 -42.11
C LEU A 519 -9.89 -2.89 -40.61
N ILE A 520 -8.95 -3.51 -39.87
CA ILE A 520 -8.74 -3.24 -38.44
C ILE A 520 -8.47 -1.76 -38.20
N GLY A 521 -7.57 -1.14 -38.98
CA GLY A 521 -7.21 0.27 -38.79
C GLY A 521 -8.38 1.23 -38.99
N VAL A 522 -9.20 1.02 -40.03
CA VAL A 522 -10.38 1.86 -40.29
C VAL A 522 -11.43 1.67 -39.21
N LEU A 523 -11.82 0.43 -38.92
CA LEU A 523 -12.87 0.15 -37.94
C LEU A 523 -12.46 0.57 -36.52
N GLN A 524 -11.17 0.49 -36.18
CA GLN A 524 -10.68 0.97 -34.88
C GLN A 524 -10.85 2.48 -34.74
N ASN A 525 -10.54 3.27 -35.78
CA ASN A 525 -10.71 4.72 -35.73
C ASN A 525 -12.17 5.12 -35.56
N VAL A 526 -13.09 4.41 -36.24
CA VAL A 526 -14.53 4.64 -36.10
C VAL A 526 -15.01 4.22 -34.71
N ALA A 527 -14.53 3.08 -34.21
CA ALA A 527 -14.93 2.56 -32.90
C ALA A 527 -14.43 3.42 -31.73
N VAL A 528 -13.31 4.12 -31.89
CA VAL A 528 -12.81 5.11 -30.91
C VAL A 528 -13.76 6.31 -30.79
N GLN A 529 -14.41 6.73 -31.89
CA GLN A 529 -15.30 7.88 -31.88
C GLN A 529 -16.73 7.54 -31.46
N HIS A 530 -17.21 6.34 -31.78
CA HIS A 530 -18.63 5.99 -31.70
C HIS A 530 -18.93 4.72 -30.88
N GLY A 531 -17.92 4.06 -30.31
CA GLY A 531 -18.09 2.79 -29.59
C GLY A 531 -18.28 1.61 -30.55
N SER A 532 -19.17 0.67 -30.24
CA SER A 532 -19.41 -0.49 -31.12
C SER A 532 -20.03 -0.05 -32.46
N VAL A 533 -19.42 -0.48 -33.56
CA VAL A 533 -19.79 -0.10 -34.93
C VAL A 533 -20.61 -1.21 -35.57
N VAL A 534 -21.79 -0.86 -36.08
CA VAL A 534 -22.69 -1.77 -36.80
C VAL A 534 -22.87 -1.25 -38.22
N ILE A 535 -22.49 -2.06 -39.21
CA ILE A 535 -22.66 -1.73 -40.63
C ILE A 535 -23.38 -2.89 -41.31
N GLU A 536 -24.62 -2.64 -41.74
CA GLU A 536 -25.45 -3.65 -42.42
C GLU A 536 -25.15 -3.75 -43.93
N ASP A 537 -24.62 -2.67 -44.52
CA ASP A 537 -24.22 -2.61 -45.92
C ASP A 537 -22.85 -1.94 -46.07
N ALA A 538 -21.81 -2.78 -46.11
CA ALA A 538 -20.43 -2.33 -46.22
C ALA A 538 -20.13 -1.59 -47.53
N ALA A 539 -20.91 -1.82 -48.60
CA ALA A 539 -20.70 -1.14 -49.88
C ALA A 539 -21.22 0.31 -49.89
N GLN A 540 -22.12 0.67 -48.96
CA GLN A 540 -22.71 2.01 -48.86
C GLN A 540 -22.20 2.80 -47.65
N ALA A 541 -21.42 2.16 -46.77
CA ALA A 541 -20.90 2.75 -45.55
C ALA A 541 -19.84 3.85 -45.84
N PRO A 542 -20.10 5.12 -45.51
CA PRO A 542 -19.13 6.20 -45.72
C PRO A 542 -17.81 5.99 -44.96
N GLU A 543 -17.87 5.29 -43.82
CA GLU A 543 -16.74 5.01 -42.95
C GLU A 543 -15.73 4.04 -43.59
N LEU A 544 -16.17 3.18 -44.52
CA LEU A 544 -15.33 2.16 -45.16
C LEU A 544 -14.77 2.58 -46.54
N ARG A 545 -15.13 3.75 -47.05
CA ARG A 545 -14.72 4.23 -48.40
C ARG A 545 -13.20 4.23 -48.60
N ALA A 546 -12.43 4.50 -47.55
CA ALA A 546 -10.97 4.51 -47.59
C ALA A 546 -10.36 3.14 -47.95
N ILE A 547 -11.13 2.05 -47.84
CA ILE A 547 -10.67 0.67 -48.08
C ILE A 547 -11.52 -0.07 -49.12
N ASP A 548 -12.25 0.63 -49.99
CA ASP A 548 -13.15 0.04 -51.01
C ASP A 548 -12.52 -1.09 -51.84
N GLN A 549 -11.24 -0.95 -52.21
CA GLN A 549 -10.50 -1.99 -52.93
C GLN A 549 -10.33 -3.26 -52.11
N HIS A 550 -10.06 -3.13 -50.81
CA HIS A 550 -9.90 -4.25 -49.88
C HIS A 550 -11.27 -4.86 -49.49
N LEU A 551 -12.35 -4.06 -49.43
CA LEU A 551 -13.71 -4.56 -49.18
C LEU A 551 -14.15 -5.56 -50.25
N LYS A 552 -13.83 -5.30 -51.52
CA LYS A 552 -14.13 -6.20 -52.65
C LYS A 552 -13.32 -7.51 -52.55
N THR A 553 -12.06 -7.43 -52.17
CA THR A 553 -11.21 -8.62 -51.96
C THR A 553 -11.72 -9.47 -50.80
N LEU A 554 -12.25 -8.83 -49.75
CA LEU A 554 -12.85 -9.49 -48.62
C LEU A 554 -14.29 -9.98 -48.92
N ASP A 555 -14.95 -9.51 -49.98
CA ASP A 555 -16.38 -9.74 -50.22
C ASP A 555 -17.27 -9.37 -49.01
N LEU A 556 -16.89 -8.32 -48.28
CA LEU A 556 -17.58 -7.90 -47.06
C LEU A 556 -18.97 -7.34 -47.39
N LYS A 557 -20.03 -7.87 -46.75
CA LYS A 557 -21.42 -7.37 -46.92
C LYS A 557 -21.89 -6.59 -45.70
N SER A 558 -21.62 -7.10 -44.51
CA SER A 558 -21.98 -6.47 -43.23
C SER A 558 -20.94 -6.78 -42.17
N VAL A 559 -20.74 -5.85 -41.24
CA VAL A 559 -19.75 -5.96 -40.17
C VAL A 559 -20.29 -5.46 -38.84
N LEU A 560 -19.92 -6.13 -37.76
CA LEU A 560 -20.11 -5.70 -36.38
C LEU A 560 -18.72 -5.64 -35.73
N ALA A 561 -18.31 -4.47 -35.28
CA ALA A 561 -17.01 -4.28 -34.64
C ALA A 561 -17.19 -3.72 -33.22
N CYS A 562 -16.59 -4.39 -32.24
CA CYS A 562 -16.55 -3.96 -30.86
C CYS A 562 -15.12 -3.58 -30.48
N PRO A 563 -14.89 -2.38 -29.92
CA PRO A 563 -13.57 -2.01 -29.41
C PRO A 563 -13.23 -2.86 -28.19
N LEU A 564 -11.94 -3.17 -28.05
CA LEU A 564 -11.36 -3.73 -26.84
C LEU A 564 -10.85 -2.57 -26.01
N THR A 565 -11.49 -2.31 -24.86
CA THR A 565 -11.18 -1.16 -24.01
C THR A 565 -10.71 -1.59 -22.62
N ASP A 566 -9.65 -0.96 -22.14
CA ASP A 566 -9.16 -1.06 -20.76
C ASP A 566 -9.28 0.32 -20.10
N GLY A 567 -10.34 0.53 -19.31
CA GLY A 567 -10.75 1.86 -18.89
C GLY A 567 -11.08 2.76 -20.11
N ASP A 568 -10.48 3.94 -20.16
CA ASP A 568 -10.64 4.88 -21.28
C ASP A 568 -9.70 4.58 -22.47
N GLN A 569 -8.85 3.55 -22.38
CA GLN A 569 -7.87 3.24 -23.43
C GLN A 569 -8.35 2.15 -24.37
N HIS A 570 -8.25 2.41 -25.68
CA HIS A 570 -8.51 1.43 -26.73
C HIS A 570 -7.27 0.58 -26.98
N VAL A 571 -7.35 -0.71 -26.66
CA VAL A 571 -6.24 -1.67 -26.75
C VAL A 571 -6.36 -2.62 -27.96
N GLY A 572 -7.50 -2.60 -28.65
CA GLY A 572 -7.72 -3.38 -29.86
C GLY A 572 -9.17 -3.37 -30.36
N ILE A 573 -9.50 -4.34 -31.21
CA ILE A 573 -10.84 -4.52 -31.80
C ILE A 573 -11.19 -6.00 -31.98
N LEU A 574 -12.48 -6.32 -31.87
CA LEU A 574 -13.09 -7.60 -32.23
C LEU A 574 -14.14 -7.37 -33.32
N ILE A 575 -14.01 -8.06 -34.44
CA ILE A 575 -14.78 -7.82 -35.67
C ILE A 575 -15.48 -9.11 -36.10
N LEU A 576 -16.78 -9.03 -36.37
CA LEU A 576 -17.55 -10.08 -37.03
C LEU A 576 -17.95 -9.64 -38.42
N GLU A 577 -17.70 -10.51 -39.40
CA GLU A 577 -17.95 -10.24 -40.80
C GLU A 577 -18.93 -11.26 -41.38
N GLN A 578 -19.82 -10.77 -42.27
CA GLN A 578 -20.63 -11.60 -43.13
C GLN A 578 -20.30 -11.30 -44.60
N THR A 579 -19.98 -12.34 -45.37
CA THR A 579 -19.57 -12.20 -46.78
C THR A 579 -20.59 -12.75 -47.77
N ASN A 580 -21.33 -13.79 -47.38
CA ASN A 580 -22.33 -14.43 -48.26
C ASN A 580 -23.64 -13.65 -48.40
N LYS A 581 -24.06 -12.92 -47.36
CA LYS A 581 -25.30 -12.13 -47.33
C LYS A 581 -25.17 -10.93 -46.41
N ARG A 582 -26.04 -9.94 -46.58
CA ARG A 582 -26.21 -8.87 -45.59
C ARG A 582 -26.84 -9.43 -44.34
N ARG A 583 -26.32 -9.04 -43.18
CA ARG A 583 -26.83 -9.41 -41.87
C ARG A 583 -27.12 -8.14 -41.08
N ALA A 584 -28.37 -8.03 -40.63
CA ALA A 584 -28.74 -7.06 -39.60
C ALA A 584 -28.28 -7.61 -38.24
N TRP A 585 -27.46 -6.84 -37.52
CA TRP A 585 -26.97 -7.21 -36.20
C TRP A 585 -27.92 -6.67 -35.15
N ARG A 586 -28.43 -7.54 -34.27
CA ARG A 586 -29.38 -7.12 -33.23
C ARG A 586 -28.65 -6.35 -32.14
N SER A 587 -29.36 -5.49 -31.42
CA SER A 587 -28.80 -4.81 -30.22
C SER A 587 -28.29 -5.82 -29.18
N THR A 588 -28.94 -6.98 -29.06
CA THR A 588 -28.47 -8.09 -28.22
C THR A 588 -27.12 -8.66 -28.68
N ASP A 589 -26.88 -8.77 -29.99
CA ASP A 589 -25.60 -9.24 -30.52
C ASP A 589 -24.46 -8.28 -30.14
N VAL A 590 -24.73 -6.97 -30.20
CA VAL A 590 -23.77 -5.92 -29.83
C VAL A 590 -23.41 -6.02 -28.34
N VAL A 591 -24.41 -6.13 -27.47
CA VAL A 591 -24.20 -6.22 -26.01
C VAL A 591 -23.40 -7.47 -25.66
N VAL A 592 -23.78 -8.62 -26.21
CA VAL A 592 -23.13 -9.90 -25.90
C VAL A 592 -21.69 -9.91 -26.43
N LEU A 593 -21.47 -9.45 -27.67
CA LEU A 593 -20.12 -9.35 -28.23
C LEU A 593 -19.25 -8.36 -27.44
N LYS A 594 -19.82 -7.26 -26.96
CA LYS A 594 -19.14 -6.31 -26.08
C LYS A 594 -18.74 -6.96 -24.75
N THR A 595 -19.62 -7.75 -24.12
CA THR A 595 -19.26 -8.51 -22.91
C THR A 595 -18.09 -9.45 -23.17
N ILE A 596 -18.06 -10.15 -24.31
CA ILE A 596 -16.95 -11.04 -24.66
C ILE A 596 -15.67 -10.24 -24.92
N ALA A 597 -15.76 -9.09 -25.59
CA ALA A 597 -14.65 -8.16 -25.78
C ALA A 597 -14.04 -7.71 -24.45
N ASP A 598 -14.88 -7.32 -23.48
CA ASP A 598 -14.43 -6.93 -22.13
C ASP A 598 -13.74 -8.10 -21.41
N GLN A 599 -14.31 -9.31 -21.47
CA GLN A 599 -13.71 -10.52 -20.90
C GLN A 599 -12.38 -10.88 -21.59
N MET A 600 -12.26 -10.62 -22.89
CA MET A 600 -11.03 -10.86 -23.64
C MET A 600 -9.92 -9.89 -23.23
N VAL A 601 -10.23 -8.60 -23.00
CA VAL A 601 -9.27 -7.62 -22.47
C VAL A 601 -8.74 -8.06 -21.11
N LEU A 602 -9.63 -8.44 -20.20
CA LEU A 602 -9.26 -8.93 -18.86
C LEU A 602 -8.39 -10.18 -18.95
N ALA A 603 -8.72 -11.15 -19.81
CA ALA A 603 -7.93 -12.35 -20.00
C ALA A 603 -6.54 -12.04 -20.58
N VAL A 604 -6.44 -11.16 -21.58
CA VAL A 604 -5.16 -10.69 -22.14
C VAL A 604 -4.32 -10.02 -21.06
N ASN A 605 -4.90 -9.12 -20.27
CA ASN A 605 -4.21 -8.42 -19.19
C ASN A 605 -3.75 -9.37 -18.09
N ASN A 606 -4.56 -10.36 -17.71
CA ASN A 606 -4.18 -11.39 -16.73
C ASN A 606 -3.02 -12.25 -17.23
N VAL A 607 -3.03 -12.65 -18.50
CA VAL A 607 -1.91 -13.40 -19.10
C VAL A 607 -0.65 -12.54 -19.17
N LYS A 608 -0.77 -11.28 -19.58
CA LYS A 608 0.36 -10.32 -19.59
C LYS A 608 0.91 -10.10 -18.20
N LEU A 609 0.07 -9.91 -17.19
CA LEU A 609 0.47 -9.71 -15.80
C LEU A 609 1.13 -10.98 -15.23
N ARG A 610 0.59 -12.17 -15.52
CA ARG A 610 1.20 -13.44 -15.09
C ARG A 610 2.56 -13.68 -15.76
N ASN A 611 2.68 -13.38 -17.05
CA ASN A 611 3.96 -13.51 -17.76
C ASN A 611 4.94 -12.45 -17.28
N LEU A 612 4.50 -11.21 -17.10
CA LEU A 612 5.30 -10.15 -16.52
C LEU A 612 5.72 -10.48 -15.08
N MET A 613 4.86 -11.12 -14.27
CA MET A 613 5.26 -11.64 -12.96
C MET A 613 6.26 -12.79 -13.10
N LYS A 614 6.10 -13.71 -14.05
CA LYS A 614 7.11 -14.76 -14.30
C LYS A 614 8.45 -14.20 -14.80
N THR A 615 8.41 -13.10 -15.56
CA THR A 615 9.60 -12.49 -16.18
C THR A 615 10.25 -11.45 -15.27
N LEU A 616 9.48 -10.71 -14.46
CA LEU A 616 9.99 -9.74 -13.48
C LEU A 616 10.26 -10.37 -12.11
N ALA A 617 9.59 -11.47 -11.75
CA ALA A 617 9.84 -12.17 -10.50
C ALA A 617 10.84 -13.30 -10.72
N VAL A 618 12.11 -13.01 -10.46
CA VAL A 618 12.76 -13.52 -9.26
C VAL A 618 12.44 -15.02 -8.97
N THR A 619 12.54 -15.88 -9.99
CA THR A 619 12.54 -17.34 -9.83
C THR A 619 13.85 -17.72 -9.17
N ASP A 620 13.82 -18.57 -8.16
CA ASP A 620 15.04 -19.21 -7.68
C ASP A 620 15.44 -20.28 -8.70
N GLU A 621 16.39 -19.97 -9.59
CA GLU A 621 16.86 -20.84 -10.66
C GLU A 621 17.25 -22.23 -10.17
N LYS A 622 17.75 -22.30 -8.93
CA LYS A 622 18.14 -23.55 -8.30
C LYS A 622 16.93 -24.44 -8.01
N SER A 623 15.81 -23.89 -7.52
CA SER A 623 14.65 -24.67 -7.08
C SER A 623 13.45 -24.66 -8.03
N GLY A 624 13.40 -23.73 -8.99
CA GLY A 624 12.25 -23.54 -9.90
C GLY A 624 11.01 -22.95 -9.23
N LEU A 625 11.10 -22.53 -7.97
CA LEU A 625 10.03 -21.90 -7.20
C LEU A 625 10.11 -20.37 -7.32
N LEU A 626 8.97 -19.69 -7.16
CA LEU A 626 8.99 -18.23 -6.98
C LEU A 626 9.57 -17.87 -5.60
N LYS A 627 10.31 -16.76 -5.52
CA LYS A 627 10.80 -16.25 -4.23
C LYS A 627 9.64 -15.75 -3.35
N ARG A 628 9.87 -15.73 -2.04
CA ARG A 628 8.89 -15.30 -1.02
C ARG A 628 8.34 -13.89 -1.29
N ALA A 629 9.16 -12.99 -1.85
CA ALA A 629 8.76 -11.61 -2.15
C ALA A 629 7.50 -11.54 -3.03
N SER A 630 7.30 -12.51 -3.93
CA SER A 630 6.15 -12.55 -4.84
C SER A 630 4.88 -13.15 -4.21
N TYR A 631 4.94 -13.64 -2.98
CA TYR A 631 3.86 -14.39 -2.35
C TYR A 631 2.54 -13.58 -2.28
N ILE A 632 2.60 -12.36 -1.77
CA ILE A 632 1.40 -11.52 -1.60
C ILE A 632 0.84 -11.08 -2.95
N ASP A 633 1.70 -10.66 -3.87
CA ASP A 633 1.25 -10.21 -5.20
C ASP A 633 0.56 -11.33 -5.98
N VAL A 634 1.10 -12.55 -5.88
CA VAL A 634 0.49 -13.73 -6.50
C VAL A 634 -0.84 -14.08 -5.83
N MET A 635 -0.91 -14.05 -4.49
CA MET A 635 -2.15 -14.29 -3.76
C MET A 635 -3.23 -13.28 -4.16
N MET A 636 -2.88 -11.99 -4.23
CA MET A 636 -3.77 -10.91 -4.65
C MET A 636 -4.26 -11.11 -6.09
N ALA A 637 -3.37 -11.45 -7.01
CA ALA A 637 -3.72 -11.70 -8.41
C ALA A 637 -4.67 -12.90 -8.55
N GLU A 638 -4.42 -13.98 -7.80
CA GLU A 638 -5.20 -15.20 -7.87
C GLU A 638 -6.56 -15.07 -7.17
N VAL A 639 -6.66 -14.31 -6.06
CA VAL A 639 -7.95 -13.96 -5.45
C VAL A 639 -8.78 -13.08 -6.38
N LYS A 640 -8.17 -12.06 -7.02
CA LYS A 640 -8.87 -11.24 -8.02
C LYS A 640 -9.40 -12.10 -9.18
N ARG A 641 -8.59 -13.03 -9.69
CA ARG A 641 -9.02 -13.99 -10.72
C ARG A 641 -10.19 -14.84 -10.23
N SER A 642 -10.11 -15.34 -9.00
CA SER A 642 -11.11 -16.21 -8.40
C SER A 642 -12.44 -15.49 -8.20
N LEU A 643 -12.41 -14.22 -7.76
CA LEU A 643 -13.57 -13.34 -7.66
C LEU A 643 -14.22 -13.06 -9.03
N GLN A 644 -13.40 -12.76 -10.05
CA GLN A 644 -13.88 -12.51 -11.40
C GLN A 644 -14.57 -13.74 -12.01
N GLN A 645 -13.99 -14.92 -11.81
CA GLN A 645 -14.48 -16.16 -12.42
C GLN A 645 -15.45 -16.94 -11.54
N THR A 646 -15.64 -16.54 -10.28
CA THR A 646 -16.42 -17.28 -9.27
C THR A 646 -15.94 -18.74 -9.15
N VAL A 647 -14.61 -18.93 -9.15
CA VAL A 647 -13.96 -20.24 -9.01
C VAL A 647 -13.28 -20.37 -7.66
N PRO A 648 -13.22 -21.58 -7.08
CA PRO A 648 -12.56 -21.79 -5.80
C PRO A 648 -11.04 -21.69 -5.92
N MET A 649 -10.41 -21.27 -4.83
CA MET A 649 -8.96 -21.21 -4.68
C MET A 649 -8.59 -21.86 -3.35
N THR A 650 -7.51 -22.63 -3.33
CA THR A 650 -6.99 -23.23 -2.09
C THR A 650 -5.52 -22.88 -1.91
N LEU A 651 -5.17 -22.44 -0.71
CA LEU A 651 -3.79 -22.26 -0.26
C LEU A 651 -3.36 -23.48 0.56
N MET A 652 -2.18 -23.99 0.27
CA MET A 652 -1.54 -25.06 1.02
C MET A 652 -0.14 -24.63 1.49
N LEU A 653 0.16 -24.85 2.76
CA LEU A 653 1.50 -24.67 3.30
C LEU A 653 2.11 -26.04 3.57
N LEU A 654 3.12 -26.40 2.77
CA LEU A 654 3.82 -27.68 2.80
C LEU A 654 5.10 -27.51 3.64
N ASN A 655 5.10 -28.02 4.87
CA ASN A 655 6.26 -27.96 5.77
C ASN A 655 7.00 -29.31 5.81
N PHE A 656 8.31 -29.29 5.59
CA PHE A 656 9.15 -30.50 5.52
C PHE A 656 9.93 -30.80 6.81
N GLY A 657 9.60 -30.11 7.91
CA GLY A 657 10.22 -30.30 9.22
C GLY A 657 10.72 -29.00 9.87
N LYS A 658 11.15 -29.13 11.13
CA LYS A 658 11.72 -28.01 11.90
C LYS A 658 13.15 -27.71 11.47
N VAL A 659 13.45 -26.43 11.23
CA VAL A 659 14.78 -25.95 10.83
C VAL A 659 15.88 -26.48 11.76
N SER A 660 15.66 -26.44 13.07
CA SER A 660 16.65 -26.86 14.09
C SER A 660 16.88 -28.37 14.16
N ALA A 661 15.92 -29.20 13.74
CA ALA A 661 16.09 -30.64 13.68
C ALA A 661 16.88 -31.02 12.42
N LEU A 662 16.46 -30.48 11.27
CA LEU A 662 17.09 -30.76 9.98
C LEU A 662 18.51 -30.15 9.88
N SER A 663 18.74 -28.96 10.42
CA SER A 663 20.08 -28.35 10.41
C SER A 663 21.08 -29.09 11.30
N ARG A 664 20.62 -29.67 12.41
CA ARG A 664 21.45 -30.47 13.32
C ARG A 664 21.78 -31.85 12.75
N GLU A 665 20.88 -32.43 11.97
CA GLU A 665 21.05 -33.74 11.33
C GLU A 665 21.87 -33.68 10.03
N ALA A 666 21.71 -32.62 9.24
CA ALA A 666 22.26 -32.55 7.88
C ALA A 666 23.27 -31.40 7.66
N GLY A 667 23.26 -30.35 8.48
CA GLY A 667 23.99 -29.10 8.24
C GLY A 667 23.23 -28.11 7.34
N GLU A 668 23.58 -26.82 7.40
CA GLU A 668 22.81 -25.75 6.72
C GLU A 668 22.85 -25.88 5.18
N GLY A 669 24.00 -26.20 4.59
CA GLY A 669 24.12 -26.38 3.14
C GLY A 669 23.35 -27.60 2.59
N ALA A 670 23.24 -28.67 3.38
CA ALA A 670 22.47 -29.84 2.99
C ALA A 670 20.95 -29.60 3.08
N LEU A 671 20.51 -28.74 4.01
CA LEU A 671 19.12 -28.28 4.08
C LEU A 671 18.72 -27.47 2.85
N GLU A 672 19.61 -26.59 2.38
CA GLU A 672 19.40 -25.81 1.16
C GLU A 672 19.25 -26.72 -0.06
N GLY A 673 20.16 -27.68 -0.23
CA GLY A 673 20.10 -28.68 -1.32
C GLY A 673 18.87 -29.59 -1.26
N LEU A 674 18.42 -29.97 -0.05
CA LEU A 674 17.19 -30.72 0.15
C LEU A 674 15.97 -29.92 -0.32
N MET A 675 15.85 -28.66 0.12
CA MET A 675 14.74 -27.80 -0.27
C MET A 675 14.78 -27.44 -1.76
N GLN A 676 15.96 -27.35 -2.35
CA GLN A 676 16.13 -27.19 -3.79
C GLN A 676 15.55 -28.40 -4.55
N SER A 677 15.91 -29.62 -4.12
CA SER A 677 15.44 -30.87 -4.74
C SER A 677 13.92 -31.05 -4.59
N LEU A 678 13.37 -30.70 -3.41
CA LEU A 678 11.93 -30.69 -3.17
C LEU A 678 11.22 -29.65 -4.04
N GLY A 679 11.79 -28.44 -4.16
CA GLY A 679 11.27 -27.39 -5.01
C GLY A 679 11.18 -27.81 -6.48
N GLN A 680 12.26 -28.39 -7.03
CA GLN A 680 12.29 -28.89 -8.40
C GLN A 680 11.25 -30.00 -8.61
N SER A 681 11.16 -30.95 -7.68
CA SER A 681 10.20 -32.04 -7.73
C SER A 681 8.75 -31.55 -7.71
N ILE A 682 8.45 -30.52 -6.91
CA ILE A 682 7.12 -29.93 -6.82
C ILE A 682 6.82 -29.08 -8.07
N ALA A 683 7.73 -28.20 -8.49
CA ALA A 683 7.58 -27.35 -9.65
C ALA A 683 7.35 -28.15 -10.95
N ALA A 684 7.99 -29.31 -11.11
CA ALA A 684 7.78 -30.20 -12.24
C ALA A 684 6.41 -30.92 -12.23
N ASN A 685 5.70 -30.94 -11.08
CA ASN A 685 4.50 -31.73 -10.87
C ASN A 685 3.23 -30.90 -10.60
N ILE A 686 3.32 -29.58 -10.60
CA ILE A 686 2.18 -28.65 -10.49
C ILE A 686 1.58 -28.33 -11.87
N ARG A 687 0.31 -27.90 -11.92
CA ARG A 687 -0.33 -27.47 -13.18
C ARG A 687 0.15 -26.07 -13.56
N GLN A 688 -0.04 -25.68 -14.81
CA GLN A 688 0.26 -24.31 -15.27
C GLN A 688 -0.53 -23.21 -14.53
N THR A 689 -1.68 -23.56 -13.96
CA THR A 689 -2.53 -22.65 -13.16
C THR A 689 -2.10 -22.55 -11.71
N ASP A 690 -1.37 -23.55 -11.22
CA ASP A 690 -0.94 -23.64 -9.84
C ASP A 690 0.39 -22.93 -9.68
N ILE A 691 0.64 -22.38 -8.50
CA ILE A 691 1.83 -21.58 -8.25
C ILE A 691 2.51 -22.08 -6.99
N ALA A 692 3.79 -22.42 -7.09
CA ALA A 692 4.62 -22.86 -5.98
C ALA A 692 5.64 -21.77 -5.62
N ILE A 693 5.69 -21.43 -4.34
CA ILE A 693 6.44 -20.29 -3.81
C ILE A 693 7.25 -20.76 -2.61
N ARG A 694 8.50 -20.34 -2.51
CA ARG A 694 9.29 -20.54 -1.29
C ARG A 694 8.67 -19.69 -0.19
N TYR A 695 7.97 -20.34 0.74
CA TYR A 695 7.33 -19.64 1.85
C TYR A 695 8.37 -19.31 2.90
N ASP A 696 9.05 -20.32 3.45
CA ASP A 696 10.06 -20.13 4.49
C ASP A 696 11.24 -21.11 4.29
N ARG A 697 12.22 -21.14 5.19
CA ARG A 697 13.39 -22.02 5.11
C ARG A 697 13.03 -23.50 4.91
N THR A 698 11.94 -24.00 5.48
CA THR A 698 11.48 -25.40 5.32
C THR A 698 10.04 -25.53 4.82
N THR A 699 9.46 -24.44 4.31
CA THR A 699 8.04 -24.40 3.91
C THR A 699 7.88 -23.92 2.48
N ILE A 700 7.05 -24.61 1.71
CA ILE A 700 6.63 -24.22 0.35
C ILE A 700 5.15 -23.88 0.40
N ALA A 701 4.77 -22.69 -0.08
CA ALA A 701 3.39 -22.33 -0.28
C ALA A 701 2.96 -22.77 -1.68
N LEU A 702 1.85 -23.48 -1.76
CA LEU A 702 1.24 -23.91 -3.00
C LEU A 702 -0.14 -23.29 -3.13
N ILE A 703 -0.32 -22.51 -4.19
CA ILE A 703 -1.56 -21.82 -4.52
C ILE A 703 -2.23 -22.61 -5.64
N LEU A 704 -3.36 -23.21 -5.32
CA LEU A 704 -4.14 -24.03 -6.24
C LEU A 704 -5.34 -23.24 -6.76
N GLY A 705 -5.26 -22.85 -8.02
CA GLY A 705 -6.37 -22.21 -8.72
C GLY A 705 -7.45 -23.23 -9.11
N ASP A 706 -8.71 -22.80 -9.15
CA ASP A 706 -9.86 -23.65 -9.53
C ASP A 706 -9.93 -24.98 -8.75
N THR A 707 -9.55 -24.93 -7.48
CA THR A 707 -9.46 -26.13 -6.62
C THR A 707 -10.12 -25.85 -5.27
N LYS A 708 -11.08 -26.71 -4.91
CA LYS A 708 -11.69 -26.72 -3.57
C LYS A 708 -10.79 -27.43 -2.57
N ASP A 709 -10.96 -27.09 -1.30
CA ASP A 709 -10.29 -27.71 -0.16
C ASP A 709 -10.45 -29.25 -0.13
N THR A 710 -11.62 -29.79 -0.50
CA THR A 710 -11.85 -31.25 -0.58
C THR A 710 -10.94 -31.96 -1.58
N ASN A 711 -10.56 -31.28 -2.66
CA ASN A 711 -9.72 -31.84 -3.72
C ASN A 711 -8.22 -31.69 -3.43
N SER A 712 -7.86 -30.86 -2.44
CA SER A 712 -6.46 -30.63 -2.08
C SER A 712 -5.81 -31.86 -1.42
N LEU A 713 -6.59 -32.73 -0.79
CA LEU A 713 -6.10 -34.01 -0.23
C LEU A 713 -5.49 -34.92 -1.31
N PHE A 714 -6.06 -34.96 -2.52
CA PHE A 714 -5.49 -35.73 -3.63
C PHE A 714 -4.14 -35.16 -4.09
N VAL A 715 -3.98 -33.83 -4.01
CA VAL A 715 -2.73 -33.14 -4.33
C VAL A 715 -1.66 -33.49 -3.30
N ILE A 716 -2.03 -33.57 -2.01
CA ILE A 716 -1.13 -34.04 -0.94
C ILE A 716 -0.67 -35.46 -1.19
N ASP A 717 -1.59 -36.40 -1.49
CA ASP A 717 -1.22 -37.80 -1.71
C ASP A 717 -0.37 -37.98 -2.96
N LYS A 718 -0.59 -37.17 -3.99
CA LYS A 718 0.30 -37.09 -5.15
C LYS A 718 1.70 -36.64 -4.71
N PHE A 719 1.81 -35.52 -3.99
CA PHE A 719 3.12 -35.01 -3.58
C PHE A 719 3.84 -35.92 -2.61
N ARG A 720 3.15 -36.61 -1.70
CA ARG A 720 3.74 -37.64 -0.84
C ARG A 720 4.43 -38.74 -1.66
N LYS A 721 3.84 -39.17 -2.77
CA LYS A 721 4.46 -40.15 -3.67
C LYS A 721 5.65 -39.56 -4.45
N VAL A 722 5.53 -38.32 -4.90
CA VAL A 722 6.60 -37.61 -5.64
C VAL A 722 7.83 -37.41 -4.76
N ILE A 723 7.65 -37.00 -3.50
CA ILE A 723 8.76 -36.74 -2.57
C ILE A 723 9.25 -37.99 -1.83
N ALA A 724 8.57 -39.14 -1.95
CA ALA A 724 8.98 -40.38 -1.29
C ALA A 724 10.38 -40.85 -1.71
N GLY A 725 10.83 -40.46 -2.92
CA GLY A 725 12.19 -40.73 -3.40
C GLY A 725 13.26 -39.78 -2.85
N VAL A 726 12.88 -38.70 -2.16
CA VAL A 726 13.79 -37.72 -1.57
C VAL A 726 14.08 -38.14 -0.13
N LYS A 727 15.35 -38.44 0.15
CA LYS A 727 15.82 -38.81 1.50
C LYS A 727 16.32 -37.58 2.25
N VAL A 728 16.16 -37.59 3.58
CA VAL A 728 16.77 -36.55 4.43
C VAL A 728 18.30 -36.78 4.45
N PRO A 729 19.13 -35.78 4.12
CA PRO A 729 20.58 -35.96 4.05
C PRO A 729 21.15 -36.48 5.38
N GLY A 730 22.02 -37.49 5.32
CA GLY A 730 22.58 -38.15 6.50
C GLY A 730 21.71 -39.25 7.12
N THR A 731 20.52 -39.54 6.55
CA THR A 731 19.65 -40.62 7.01
C THR A 731 19.11 -41.47 5.85
N GLU A 732 18.68 -42.70 6.14
CA GLU A 732 17.94 -43.56 5.21
C GLU A 732 16.43 -43.23 5.16
N ASN A 733 15.98 -42.25 5.96
CA ASN A 733 14.55 -41.96 6.12
C ASN A 733 14.03 -41.06 4.99
N PRO A 734 12.82 -41.34 4.46
CA PRO A 734 12.17 -40.47 3.49
C PRO A 734 11.75 -39.14 4.14
N VAL A 735 11.76 -38.07 3.36
CA VAL A 735 11.26 -36.77 3.80
C VAL A 735 9.77 -36.86 4.09
N THR A 736 9.35 -36.31 5.23
CA THR A 736 7.93 -36.20 5.59
C THR A 736 7.42 -34.79 5.33
N MET A 737 6.12 -34.67 5.08
CA MET A 737 5.48 -33.40 4.72
C MET A 737 4.23 -33.20 5.56
N THR A 738 4.24 -32.16 6.38
CA THR A 738 3.11 -31.70 7.18
C THR A 738 2.42 -30.56 6.45
N VAL A 739 1.08 -30.60 6.33
CA VAL A 739 0.34 -29.67 5.45
C VAL A 739 -0.79 -28.95 6.17
N GLY A 740 -0.79 -27.62 6.10
CA GLY A 740 -1.94 -26.78 6.42
C GLY A 740 -2.70 -26.39 5.16
N ILE A 741 -4.03 -26.45 5.19
CA ILE A 741 -4.89 -26.22 4.02
C ILE A 741 -5.99 -25.22 4.38
N ALA A 742 -6.18 -24.20 3.55
CA ALA A 742 -7.31 -23.28 3.63
C ALA A 742 -7.86 -22.95 2.24
N GLY A 743 -9.15 -23.19 2.02
CA GLY A 743 -9.86 -22.72 0.82
C GLY A 743 -10.32 -21.28 1.00
N ALA A 744 -9.99 -20.38 0.07
CA ALA A 744 -10.36 -18.96 0.16
C ALA A 744 -11.89 -18.76 0.08
N VAL A 745 -12.41 -17.83 0.87
CA VAL A 745 -13.83 -17.45 0.83
C VAL A 745 -14.05 -16.43 -0.29
N ILE A 746 -14.38 -16.93 -1.49
CA ILE A 746 -14.58 -16.08 -2.67
C ILE A 746 -16.01 -15.53 -2.68
N GLN A 747 -16.20 -14.35 -2.13
CA GLN A 747 -17.46 -13.59 -2.14
C GLN A 747 -17.25 -12.20 -2.74
N LYS A 748 -18.17 -11.73 -3.58
CA LYS A 748 -18.02 -10.47 -4.31
C LYS A 748 -18.09 -9.24 -3.40
N GLU A 749 -18.68 -9.42 -2.23
CA GLU A 749 -18.90 -8.40 -1.21
C GLU A 749 -17.65 -8.14 -0.35
N TYR A 750 -16.65 -9.02 -0.40
CA TYR A 750 -15.42 -8.89 0.37
C TYR A 750 -14.29 -8.23 -0.43
N ASP A 751 -13.49 -7.40 0.24
CA ASP A 751 -12.29 -6.83 -0.35
C ASP A 751 -11.28 -7.97 -0.63
N PRO A 752 -10.63 -7.99 -1.82
CA PRO A 752 -9.58 -8.95 -2.13
C PRO A 752 -8.48 -9.03 -1.06
N VAL A 753 -8.13 -7.92 -0.41
CA VAL A 753 -7.10 -7.87 0.66
C VAL A 753 -7.56 -8.65 1.89
N ASP A 754 -8.83 -8.52 2.28
CA ASP A 754 -9.39 -9.23 3.43
C ASP A 754 -9.45 -10.73 3.17
N ILE A 755 -9.85 -11.14 1.97
CA ILE A 755 -9.86 -12.55 1.55
C ILE A 755 -8.46 -13.15 1.61
N VAL A 756 -7.44 -12.42 1.10
CA VAL A 756 -6.04 -12.87 1.16
C VAL A 756 -5.57 -12.99 2.61
N THR A 757 -5.87 -12.01 3.45
CA THR A 757 -5.45 -12.01 4.87
C THR A 757 -6.09 -13.17 5.63
N GLU A 758 -7.38 -13.39 5.45
CA GLU A 758 -8.12 -14.48 6.09
C GLU A 758 -7.58 -15.86 5.70
N VAL A 759 -7.40 -16.12 4.39
CA VAL A 759 -6.97 -17.45 3.92
C VAL A 759 -5.53 -17.76 4.35
N ILE A 760 -4.65 -16.75 4.44
CA ILE A 760 -3.28 -16.91 4.94
C ILE A 760 -3.30 -17.30 6.42
N ASN A 761 -3.97 -16.51 7.26
CA ASN A 761 -4.03 -16.75 8.71
C ASN A 761 -4.62 -18.14 9.00
N ARG A 762 -5.66 -18.53 8.27
CA ARG A 762 -6.28 -19.86 8.42
C ARG A 762 -5.40 -20.99 7.92
N ALA A 763 -4.64 -20.81 6.84
CA ALA A 763 -3.69 -21.81 6.37
C ALA A 763 -2.53 -22.02 7.37
N GLU A 764 -2.05 -20.95 8.00
CA GLU A 764 -1.04 -21.03 9.07
C GLU A 764 -1.57 -21.73 10.31
N GLN A 765 -2.78 -21.37 10.76
CA GLN A 765 -3.41 -22.05 11.89
C GLN A 765 -3.69 -23.53 11.59
N ALA A 766 -4.10 -23.85 10.37
CA ALA A 766 -4.27 -25.23 9.93
C ALA A 766 -2.93 -26.00 9.96
N LEU A 767 -1.83 -25.35 9.59
CA LEU A 767 -0.50 -25.94 9.66
C LEU A 767 -0.06 -26.17 11.11
N GLU A 768 -0.35 -25.27 12.04
CA GLU A 768 -0.06 -25.48 13.48
C GLU A 768 -0.82 -26.69 14.04
N VAL A 769 -2.10 -26.84 13.69
CA VAL A 769 -2.90 -27.99 14.09
C VAL A 769 -2.40 -29.29 13.43
N ALA A 770 -1.90 -29.23 12.19
CA ALA A 770 -1.25 -30.39 11.59
C ALA A 770 0.02 -30.77 12.39
N HIS A 771 0.86 -29.80 12.75
CA HIS A 771 2.05 -30.07 13.55
C HIS A 771 1.74 -30.73 14.91
N SER A 772 0.63 -30.39 15.57
CA SER A 772 0.24 -31.01 16.83
C SER A 772 -0.20 -32.47 16.69
N LYS A 773 -0.63 -32.89 15.49
CA LYS A 773 -0.98 -34.29 15.16
C LYS A 773 0.23 -35.17 14.84
N GLY A 774 1.41 -34.56 14.65
CA GLY A 774 2.65 -35.26 14.31
C GLY A 774 3.09 -35.09 12.86
N PRO A 775 4.28 -35.60 12.50
CA PRO A 775 4.85 -35.46 11.16
C PRO A 775 4.03 -36.23 10.12
N ASN A 776 4.11 -35.79 8.85
CA ASN A 776 3.36 -36.36 7.73
C ASN A 776 1.82 -36.23 7.85
N SER A 777 1.32 -35.29 8.66
CA SER A 777 -0.11 -35.05 8.84
C SER A 777 -0.61 -33.90 7.95
N ALA A 778 -1.92 -33.88 7.68
CA ALA A 778 -2.55 -32.80 6.95
C ALA A 778 -3.80 -32.33 7.69
N HIS A 779 -4.06 -31.03 7.68
CA HIS A 779 -5.28 -30.48 8.25
C HIS A 779 -5.84 -29.38 7.37
N ALA A 780 -7.13 -29.51 7.06
CA ALA A 780 -7.92 -28.46 6.44
C ALA A 780 -8.75 -27.75 7.51
N MET A 781 -8.75 -26.43 7.47
CA MET A 781 -9.57 -25.60 8.34
C MET A 781 -10.67 -24.94 7.52
N ALA A 782 -11.92 -25.20 7.90
CA ALA A 782 -13.09 -24.60 7.26
C ALA A 782 -13.16 -23.10 7.58
N PRO A 783 -13.67 -22.27 6.66
CA PRO A 783 -13.87 -20.85 6.93
C PRO A 783 -14.95 -20.66 8.00
N ILE A 784 -14.73 -19.69 8.89
CA ILE A 784 -15.75 -19.25 9.86
C ILE A 784 -16.66 -18.28 9.11
N VAL A 785 -17.65 -18.82 8.41
CA VAL A 785 -18.73 -18.02 7.84
C VAL A 785 -19.78 -17.92 8.93
N GLU A 786 -20.09 -16.71 9.43
CA GLU A 786 -21.31 -16.52 10.21
C GLU A 786 -22.47 -17.01 9.34
N SER A 787 -23.04 -18.13 9.76
CA SER A 787 -24.20 -18.71 9.12
C SER A 787 -25.33 -17.70 9.19
N ALA A 788 -25.59 -17.01 8.08
CA ALA A 788 -26.91 -16.46 7.78
C ALA A 788 -27.85 -17.65 7.52
N GLU A 789 -28.16 -18.39 8.59
CA GLU A 789 -29.29 -19.31 8.62
C GLU A 789 -30.57 -18.46 8.69
N VAL A 790 -31.25 -18.38 7.55
CA VAL A 790 -32.71 -18.39 7.38
C VAL A 790 -33.53 -17.90 8.58
N ALA A 791 -34.07 -16.68 8.45
CA ALA A 791 -35.43 -16.32 8.85
C ALA A 791 -35.95 -15.17 7.99
#